data_AF-A0A5N6M2F6-F1
#
_entry.id   AF-A0A5N6M2F6-F1
#
_cell.length_a   1.000
_cell.length_b   1.000
_cell.length_c   1.000
_cell.angle_alpha   90.00
_cell.angle_beta   90.00
_cell.angle_gamma   90.00
#
_symmetry.space_group_name_H-M   'P 1'
#
loop_
_entity.id
_entity.type
_entity.pdbx_description
1 polymer ?
#
loop_
_entity_poly.entity_id
_entity_poly.type
_entity_poly.pdbx_seq_one_letter_code
_entity_poly.pdbx_strand_id
1 'polypeptide(L)'
;MIHIVPLMENGIMRFYMSQIIKGGYWPSWAQTSFPPANINTAYFTHVYYAFLSLNQDTFELQIDATTASALNSFNTILRQKNPPVKTLFSVGGGSAGSQIFSIMASSPDKRIRFIASVIKLIDEFGFDGVDIDWEYPETQTDMDNFGLLLDELRTAVNEEAESTGNTRLLLSAATYYKPKMTFDEVCTYPVESINNNLDWINAMCYDYHGSWDVGATGTLAALYDPNGDVSTSDGLHSWIDAGIQPEKLIMGLALYGRTWKLKNPAVHGIGAPAVGLGPGNDGAMLYSEVQTFNAQNKATVVFDKPTVSYYSFSGTSWIGYDDVASVKQKIQYAKSKGIGGYFFWTIVGDQNWNISQQEKTIWWNSSKLKSQIIKGGYWPSWAQTSFPPANINTSYFTHVYYAFLSPDPNTFELQIDATTASALNSFNTIQGGLRACAGEFIEEHDFDGVDMDWEFPVTQTDMDNFGLLLDELRAAVNKEAESTGNTPLLLTAATNYKPEMIFDEVCTYPVESINNNLDWINAMCYDYHGSWDVGATGTLAALYDPNGDVSTSDGLQSWIDAGIQPEKLIMGLPLYGRTWKLKNPAVHGIGAPAVGLGPGNDGAMLYSEVQTFNAKNKATVVFDKPTVSYYSFSGTSWIGYDDVASVKQKIQYAKSIPIGGYFFWTIVGDLNWKISQEAVTQDIYDQEEACEEDEAEQAYSSLDSHED
;
A
#
# COMPACT_ATOMS: atom_id res chain seq x y z
N MET A 1 -3.93 -19.44 22.25
CA MET A 1 -4.84 -19.69 23.40
C MET A 1 -6.32 -19.60 23.00
N ILE A 2 -7.24 -20.39 23.62
CA ILE A 2 -8.73 -20.35 23.45
C ILE A 2 -9.50 -20.66 24.78
N HIS A 3 -10.57 -19.90 25.17
CA HIS A 3 -12.02 -20.30 25.23
C HIS A 3 -13.08 -19.36 25.96
N ILE A 4 -14.22 -19.08 25.26
CA ILE A 4 -15.71 -18.89 25.53
C ILE A 4 -16.40 -17.72 26.35
N VAL A 5 -17.18 -16.88 25.58
CA VAL A 5 -18.58 -16.28 25.58
C VAL A 5 -19.54 -16.22 26.81
N PRO A 6 -20.41 -15.16 26.93
CA PRO A 6 -21.89 -15.34 26.82
C PRO A 6 -22.66 -14.30 25.94
N LEU A 7 -23.91 -14.69 25.58
CA LEU A 7 -24.92 -14.18 24.61
C LEU A 7 -25.63 -12.82 24.91
N MET A 8 -26.21 -12.16 23.88
CA MET A 8 -27.67 -11.84 23.79
C MET A 8 -28.17 -11.47 22.37
N GLU A 9 -29.48 -11.72 22.15
CA GLU A 9 -30.27 -11.66 20.91
C GLU A 9 -30.78 -10.26 20.48
N ASN A 10 -31.09 -10.14 19.18
CA ASN A 10 -31.86 -9.09 18.49
C ASN A 10 -31.20 -7.72 18.22
N GLY A 11 -30.34 -7.69 17.20
CA GLY A 11 -30.05 -6.47 16.45
C GLY A 11 -29.06 -6.77 15.35
N ILE A 12 -29.52 -6.91 14.11
CA ILE A 12 -28.63 -7.17 12.97
C ILE A 12 -27.71 -5.95 12.82
N MET A 13 -26.48 -6.04 13.34
CA MET A 13 -25.39 -5.20 12.86
C MET A 13 -25.03 -5.68 11.44
N ARG A 14 -25.50 -4.93 10.43
CA ARG A 14 -24.93 -5.04 9.09
C ARG A 14 -23.62 -4.27 9.09
N PHE A 15 -22.51 -4.98 9.19
CA PHE A 15 -21.21 -4.43 8.80
C PHE A 15 -21.27 -4.15 7.29
N TYR A 16 -21.48 -2.89 6.90
CA TYR A 16 -21.22 -2.45 5.54
C TYR A 16 -19.69 -2.39 5.39
N MET A 17 -19.08 -3.45 4.86
CA MET A 17 -17.76 -3.31 4.26
C MET A 17 -17.90 -2.28 3.13
N SER A 18 -17.17 -1.15 3.20
CA SER A 18 -17.08 -0.25 2.06
C SER A 18 -16.51 -1.03 0.88
N GLN A 19 -17.29 -1.10 -0.21
CA GLN A 19 -16.85 -1.77 -1.42
C GLN A 19 -15.77 -0.91 -2.08
N ILE A 20 -14.58 -1.47 -2.29
CA ILE A 20 -13.49 -0.77 -2.99
C ILE A 20 -13.94 -0.36 -4.39
N ILE A 21 -13.76 0.92 -4.71
CA ILE A 21 -14.15 1.47 -6.01
C ILE A 21 -13.06 1.16 -7.04
N LYS A 22 -13.45 0.38 -8.03
CA LYS A 22 -12.70 0.13 -9.28
C LYS A 22 -13.49 0.79 -10.41
N GLY A 23 -13.20 2.07 -10.64
CA GLY A 23 -13.90 2.92 -11.59
C GLY A 23 -13.34 2.85 -13.00
N GLY A 24 -14.19 3.07 -14.00
CA GLY A 24 -13.74 3.24 -15.38
C GLY A 24 -14.63 4.21 -16.13
N TYR A 25 -14.05 5.32 -16.62
CA TYR A 25 -14.77 6.25 -17.49
C TYR A 25 -14.82 5.69 -18.91
N TRP A 26 -16.03 5.64 -19.48
CA TRP A 26 -16.30 5.23 -20.84
C TRP A 26 -16.79 6.43 -21.66
N PRO A 27 -16.03 6.87 -22.68
CA PRO A 27 -16.40 8.03 -23.48
C PRO A 27 -17.58 7.73 -24.43
N SER A 28 -18.58 8.60 -24.45
CA SER A 28 -19.78 8.51 -25.29
C SER A 28 -19.44 8.58 -26.78
N TRP A 29 -18.39 9.33 -27.14
CA TRP A 29 -17.86 9.37 -28.50
C TRP A 29 -17.17 8.08 -28.94
N ALA A 30 -16.93 7.13 -28.03
CA ALA A 30 -16.42 5.80 -28.34
C ALA A 30 -17.53 4.78 -28.66
N GLN A 31 -18.82 5.14 -28.62
CA GLN A 31 -19.96 4.24 -28.92
C GLN A 31 -19.75 3.35 -30.16
N THR A 32 -19.16 3.93 -31.22
CA THR A 32 -18.95 3.23 -32.50
C THR A 32 -17.68 2.39 -32.52
N SER A 33 -16.57 2.90 -31.98
CA SER A 33 -15.26 2.22 -32.01
C SER A 33 -15.09 1.20 -30.89
N PHE A 34 -15.70 1.46 -29.75
CA PHE A 34 -15.67 0.63 -28.54
C PHE A 34 -17.06 0.64 -27.87
N PRO A 35 -18.05 -0.09 -28.43
CA PRO A 35 -19.39 -0.13 -27.87
C PRO A 35 -19.41 -0.69 -26.44
N PRO A 36 -20.41 -0.36 -25.60
CA PRO A 36 -20.49 -0.81 -24.21
C PRO A 36 -20.44 -2.34 -24.04
N ALA A 37 -20.86 -3.10 -25.06
CA ALA A 37 -20.78 -4.56 -25.09
C ALA A 37 -19.34 -5.08 -25.03
N ASN A 38 -18.35 -4.28 -25.42
CA ASN A 38 -16.94 -4.65 -25.37
C ASN A 38 -16.32 -4.47 -23.98
N ILE A 39 -16.98 -3.74 -23.06
CA ILE A 39 -16.49 -3.54 -21.70
C ILE A 39 -16.47 -4.89 -20.97
N ASN A 40 -15.30 -5.25 -20.42
CA ASN A 40 -15.15 -6.41 -19.55
C ASN A 40 -15.36 -5.99 -18.10
N THR A 41 -16.58 -6.21 -17.60
CA THR A 41 -17.00 -5.75 -16.27
C THR A 41 -16.31 -6.50 -15.13
N ALA A 42 -15.58 -7.58 -15.39
CA ALA A 42 -14.81 -8.29 -14.36
C ALA A 42 -13.68 -7.45 -13.75
N TYR A 43 -13.29 -6.32 -14.37
CA TYR A 43 -12.23 -5.44 -13.91
C TYR A 43 -12.73 -4.18 -13.22
N PHE A 44 -14.05 -3.97 -13.17
CA PHE A 44 -14.65 -2.76 -12.65
C PHE A 44 -15.75 -3.09 -11.66
N THR A 45 -16.00 -2.15 -10.75
CA THR A 45 -17.19 -2.13 -9.88
C THR A 45 -18.15 -1.05 -10.35
N HIS A 46 -17.61 0.05 -10.89
CA HIS A 46 -18.34 1.23 -11.33
C HIS A 46 -17.86 1.62 -12.74
N VAL A 47 -18.80 1.94 -13.63
CA VAL A 47 -18.50 2.46 -14.97
C VAL A 47 -19.25 3.77 -15.17
N TYR A 48 -18.53 4.81 -15.61
CA TYR A 48 -19.06 6.15 -15.80
C TYR A 48 -19.28 6.43 -17.29
N TYR A 49 -20.51 6.80 -17.67
CA TYR A 49 -20.81 7.31 -19.01
C TYR A 49 -20.32 8.76 -19.13
N ALA A 50 -19.30 9.03 -19.94
CA ALA A 50 -18.65 10.32 -20.06
C ALA A 50 -18.89 10.93 -21.46
N PHE A 51 -19.59 12.03 -21.66
CA PHE A 51 -20.26 12.88 -20.69
C PHE A 51 -21.65 13.28 -21.18
N LEU A 52 -22.43 13.78 -20.24
CA LEU A 52 -23.61 14.59 -20.52
C LEU A 52 -23.28 16.08 -20.32
N SER A 53 -23.99 16.92 -21.08
CA SER A 53 -23.80 18.38 -21.05
C SER A 53 -25.04 19.08 -20.51
N LEU A 54 -24.85 20.27 -19.95
CA LEU A 54 -25.94 21.16 -19.55
C LEU A 54 -26.41 22.01 -20.73
N ASN A 55 -27.73 22.25 -20.80
CA ASN A 55 -28.28 23.27 -21.67
C ASN A 55 -27.95 24.67 -21.12
N GLN A 56 -27.42 25.55 -21.97
CA GLN A 56 -26.97 26.90 -21.57
C GLN A 56 -28.08 27.84 -21.09
N ASP A 57 -29.34 27.60 -21.50
CA ASP A 57 -30.48 28.46 -21.17
C ASP A 57 -31.26 27.93 -19.97
N THR A 58 -31.47 26.61 -19.91
CA THR A 58 -32.31 25.99 -18.86
C THR A 58 -31.51 25.48 -17.67
N PHE A 59 -30.21 25.19 -17.85
CA PHE A 59 -29.33 24.52 -16.89
C PHE A 59 -29.77 23.10 -16.51
N GLU A 60 -30.58 22.47 -17.36
CA GLU A 60 -30.96 21.06 -17.27
C GLU A 60 -30.04 20.19 -18.16
N LEU A 61 -29.99 18.88 -17.90
CA LEU A 61 -29.29 17.93 -18.76
C LEU A 61 -29.83 17.96 -20.20
N GLN A 62 -28.94 18.13 -21.17
CA GLN A 62 -29.29 18.17 -22.59
C GLN A 62 -29.33 16.75 -23.18
N ILE A 63 -30.54 16.19 -23.29
CA ILE A 63 -30.77 14.84 -23.80
C ILE A 63 -31.57 14.88 -25.11
N ASP A 64 -30.88 14.75 -26.25
CA ASP A 64 -31.54 14.54 -27.54
C ASP A 64 -31.83 13.06 -27.80
N ALA A 65 -32.53 12.75 -28.90
CA ALA A 65 -32.92 11.37 -29.23
C ALA A 65 -31.71 10.43 -29.42
N THR A 66 -30.59 10.96 -29.93
CA THR A 66 -29.36 10.18 -30.12
C THR A 66 -28.71 9.84 -28.78
N THR A 67 -28.65 10.82 -27.87
CA THR A 67 -28.13 10.68 -26.52
C THR A 67 -28.98 9.73 -25.70
N ALA A 68 -30.31 9.89 -25.74
CA ALA A 68 -31.25 8.97 -25.09
C ALA A 68 -31.06 7.51 -25.55
N SER A 69 -30.89 7.30 -26.85
CA SER A 69 -30.62 5.96 -27.40
C SER A 69 -29.29 5.40 -26.90
N ALA A 70 -28.24 6.22 -26.85
CA ALA A 70 -26.93 5.82 -26.35
C ALA A 70 -26.95 5.50 -24.84
N LEU A 71 -27.63 6.31 -24.02
CA LEU A 71 -27.81 6.07 -22.59
C LEU A 71 -28.55 4.75 -22.32
N ASN A 72 -29.67 4.53 -23.01
CA ASN A 72 -30.43 3.29 -22.87
C ASN A 72 -29.62 2.07 -23.29
N SER A 73 -28.86 2.18 -24.40
CA SER A 73 -27.98 1.11 -24.88
C SER A 73 -26.86 0.80 -23.88
N PHE A 74 -26.17 1.83 -23.40
CA PHE A 74 -25.10 1.71 -22.40
C PHE A 74 -25.59 0.99 -21.15
N ASN A 75 -26.66 1.48 -20.55
CA ASN A 75 -27.12 0.95 -19.28
C ASN A 75 -27.72 -0.46 -19.41
N THR A 76 -28.55 -0.70 -20.43
CA THR A 76 -29.14 -2.02 -20.68
C THR A 76 -28.06 -3.09 -20.90
N ILE A 77 -27.01 -2.77 -21.67
CA ILE A 77 -25.93 -3.71 -21.94
C ILE A 77 -25.14 -4.02 -20.67
N LEU A 78 -24.75 -3.01 -19.91
CA LEU A 78 -23.94 -3.22 -18.70
C LEU A 78 -24.71 -3.91 -17.58
N ARG A 79 -26.01 -3.64 -17.43
CA ARG A 79 -26.88 -4.35 -16.48
C ARG A 79 -26.99 -5.85 -16.76
N GLN A 80 -26.79 -6.28 -18.02
CA GLN A 80 -26.83 -7.69 -18.42
C GLN A 80 -25.48 -8.41 -18.27
N LYS A 81 -24.40 -7.70 -17.90
CA LYS A 81 -23.06 -8.29 -17.74
C LYS A 81 -22.94 -9.06 -16.42
N ASN A 82 -22.02 -10.02 -16.40
CA ASN A 82 -21.64 -10.79 -15.21
C ASN A 82 -20.11 -10.81 -15.07
N PRO A 83 -19.53 -10.31 -13.97
CA PRO A 83 -20.21 -9.70 -12.83
C PRO A 83 -20.91 -8.39 -13.19
N PRO A 84 -21.99 -8.03 -12.47
CA PRO A 84 -22.67 -6.75 -12.68
C PRO A 84 -21.79 -5.59 -12.19
N VAL A 85 -21.95 -4.43 -12.81
CA VAL A 85 -21.33 -3.17 -12.40
C VAL A 85 -22.41 -2.16 -12.04
N LYS A 86 -22.05 -1.21 -11.18
CA LYS A 86 -22.80 0.01 -10.97
C LYS A 86 -22.52 0.98 -12.11
N THR A 87 -23.55 1.65 -12.60
CA THR A 87 -23.43 2.60 -13.71
C THR A 87 -23.76 4.00 -13.22
N LEU A 88 -22.86 4.95 -13.48
CA LEU A 88 -23.10 6.38 -13.26
C LEU A 88 -23.01 7.09 -14.61
N PHE A 89 -23.71 8.19 -14.79
CA PHE A 89 -23.37 9.14 -15.85
C PHE A 89 -22.59 10.31 -15.25
N SER A 90 -21.59 10.78 -15.98
CA SER A 90 -20.78 11.93 -15.60
C SER A 90 -21.24 13.17 -16.38
N VAL A 91 -21.39 14.29 -15.68
CA VAL A 91 -21.86 15.56 -16.24
C VAL A 91 -20.69 16.54 -16.29
N GLY A 92 -20.37 17.03 -17.48
CA GLY A 92 -19.30 18.02 -17.68
C GLY A 92 -18.11 17.47 -18.48
N GLY A 93 -16.95 17.43 -17.84
CA GLY A 93 -15.64 17.14 -18.42
C GLY A 93 -14.97 18.37 -19.04
N GLY A 94 -13.66 18.29 -19.27
CA GLY A 94 -12.81 19.42 -19.69
C GLY A 94 -13.25 20.22 -20.93
N SER A 95 -14.15 19.68 -21.78
CA SER A 95 -14.73 20.41 -22.92
C SER A 95 -16.05 21.14 -22.66
N ALA A 96 -16.68 20.95 -21.49
CA ALA A 96 -17.98 21.56 -21.17
C ALA A 96 -17.88 23.07 -20.86
N GLY A 97 -16.70 23.51 -20.42
CA GLY A 97 -16.41 24.88 -20.00
C GLY A 97 -16.92 25.19 -18.59
N SER A 98 -16.04 25.72 -17.74
CA SER A 98 -16.35 25.97 -16.32
C SER A 98 -17.51 26.96 -16.09
N GLN A 99 -17.66 27.96 -16.95
CA GLN A 99 -18.62 29.05 -16.76
C GLN A 99 -20.09 28.59 -16.65
N ILE A 100 -20.49 27.55 -17.36
CA ILE A 100 -21.88 27.06 -17.32
C ILE A 100 -22.22 26.46 -15.95
N PHE A 101 -21.27 25.77 -15.33
CA PHE A 101 -21.41 25.23 -13.98
C PHE A 101 -21.42 26.35 -12.94
N SER A 102 -20.55 27.35 -13.06
CA SER A 102 -20.56 28.54 -12.19
C SER A 102 -21.93 29.25 -12.19
N ILE A 103 -22.49 29.47 -13.38
CA ILE A 103 -23.82 30.12 -13.52
C ILE A 103 -24.93 29.25 -12.94
N MET A 104 -24.87 27.93 -13.15
CA MET A 104 -25.84 26.98 -12.60
C MET A 104 -25.77 26.93 -11.06
N ALA A 105 -24.58 26.75 -10.51
CA ALA A 105 -24.34 26.60 -9.08
C ALA A 105 -24.64 27.89 -8.28
N SER A 106 -24.46 29.07 -8.89
CA SER A 106 -24.68 30.38 -8.23
C SER A 106 -26.13 30.74 -7.92
N SER A 107 -27.12 29.95 -8.32
CA SER A 107 -28.54 30.27 -8.13
C SER A 107 -29.35 29.06 -7.64
N PRO A 108 -30.05 29.17 -6.50
CA PRO A 108 -30.90 28.08 -5.99
C PRO A 108 -31.90 27.56 -7.03
N ASP A 109 -32.56 28.45 -7.77
CA ASP A 109 -33.54 28.08 -8.80
C ASP A 109 -32.91 27.26 -9.93
N LYS A 110 -31.65 27.54 -10.29
CA LYS A 110 -30.94 26.80 -11.35
C LYS A 110 -30.41 25.47 -10.82
N ARG A 111 -29.89 25.43 -9.60
CA ARG A 111 -29.49 24.18 -8.93
C ARG A 111 -30.67 23.22 -8.83
N ILE A 112 -31.84 23.69 -8.43
CA ILE A 112 -33.07 22.88 -8.36
C ILE A 112 -33.44 22.29 -9.73
N ARG A 113 -33.37 23.07 -10.81
CA ARG A 113 -33.64 22.56 -12.18
C ARG A 113 -32.63 21.52 -12.60
N PHE A 114 -31.34 21.77 -12.35
CA PHE A 114 -30.28 20.82 -12.63
C PHE A 114 -30.52 19.49 -11.87
N ILE A 115 -30.70 19.55 -10.56
CA ILE A 115 -30.95 18.39 -9.68
C ILE A 115 -32.20 17.62 -10.14
N ALA A 116 -33.29 18.31 -10.44
CA ALA A 116 -34.51 17.67 -10.94
C ALA A 116 -34.28 16.95 -12.28
N SER A 117 -33.45 17.52 -13.17
CA SER A 117 -33.09 16.87 -14.44
C SER A 117 -32.20 15.64 -14.26
N VAL A 118 -31.33 15.63 -13.23
CA VAL A 118 -30.51 14.47 -12.84
C VAL A 118 -31.40 13.32 -12.37
N ILE A 119 -32.29 13.57 -11.41
CA ILE A 119 -33.21 12.55 -10.87
C ILE A 119 -34.08 11.98 -12.00
N LYS A 120 -34.65 12.85 -12.84
CA LYS A 120 -35.45 12.42 -13.99
C LYS A 120 -34.68 11.49 -14.93
N LEU A 121 -33.42 11.78 -15.23
CA LEU A 121 -32.61 10.93 -16.11
C LEU A 121 -32.34 9.57 -15.47
N ILE A 122 -32.04 9.55 -14.17
CA ILE A 122 -31.82 8.32 -13.42
C ILE A 122 -33.06 7.44 -13.46
N ASP A 123 -34.24 8.01 -13.23
CA ASP A 123 -35.51 7.29 -13.28
C ASP A 123 -35.82 6.77 -14.71
N GLU A 124 -35.52 7.56 -15.73
CA GLU A 124 -35.82 7.22 -17.13
C GLU A 124 -34.90 6.13 -17.69
N PHE A 125 -33.61 6.15 -17.33
CA PHE A 125 -32.61 5.25 -17.92
C PHE A 125 -32.06 4.21 -16.95
N GLY A 126 -32.35 4.28 -15.65
CA GLY A 126 -32.02 3.28 -14.64
C GLY A 126 -30.56 3.25 -14.18
N PHE A 127 -29.88 4.39 -14.18
CA PHE A 127 -28.51 4.52 -13.65
C PHE A 127 -28.50 4.35 -12.12
N ASP A 128 -27.36 3.97 -11.54
CA ASP A 128 -27.18 3.85 -10.09
C ASP A 128 -26.76 5.18 -9.43
N GLY A 129 -26.43 6.22 -10.21
CA GLY A 129 -25.98 7.50 -9.67
C GLY A 129 -25.48 8.50 -10.72
N VAL A 130 -24.94 9.62 -10.21
CA VAL A 130 -24.37 10.71 -11.00
C VAL A 130 -22.96 11.07 -10.51
N ASP A 131 -22.10 11.42 -11.45
CA ASP A 131 -20.78 11.99 -11.22
C ASP A 131 -20.74 13.44 -11.75
N ILE A 132 -20.27 14.39 -10.93
CA ILE A 132 -20.12 15.79 -11.34
C ILE A 132 -18.67 16.05 -11.70
N ASP A 133 -18.41 16.35 -12.98
CA ASP A 133 -17.07 16.64 -13.48
C ASP A 133 -16.98 18.11 -13.93
N TRP A 134 -16.98 19.01 -12.93
CA TRP A 134 -16.79 20.44 -13.14
C TRP A 134 -15.29 20.75 -13.16
N GLU A 135 -14.75 20.99 -14.35
CA GLU A 135 -13.34 21.36 -14.57
C GLU A 135 -13.18 22.85 -14.96
N TYR A 136 -12.86 23.76 -14.05
CA TYR A 136 -12.87 23.64 -12.59
C TYR A 136 -13.56 24.84 -11.97
N PRO A 137 -14.11 24.76 -10.74
CA PRO A 137 -14.54 25.95 -10.00
C PRO A 137 -13.37 26.93 -9.86
N GLU A 138 -13.47 28.14 -10.43
CA GLU A 138 -12.32 29.03 -10.60
C GLU A 138 -12.16 30.05 -9.46
N THR A 139 -13.21 30.27 -8.67
CA THR A 139 -13.25 31.22 -7.55
C THR A 139 -13.65 30.54 -6.24
N GLN A 140 -13.35 31.15 -5.09
CA GLN A 140 -13.86 30.64 -3.82
C GLN A 140 -15.40 30.64 -3.77
N THR A 141 -16.04 31.61 -4.43
CA THR A 141 -17.51 31.63 -4.57
C THR A 141 -18.03 30.42 -5.36
N ASP A 142 -17.33 29.99 -6.40
CA ASP A 142 -17.68 28.76 -7.12
C ASP A 142 -17.53 27.52 -6.25
N MET A 143 -16.47 27.44 -5.44
CA MET A 143 -16.28 26.34 -4.48
C MET A 143 -17.37 26.30 -3.41
N ASP A 144 -17.77 27.45 -2.86
CA ASP A 144 -18.85 27.54 -1.87
C ASP A 144 -20.20 27.14 -2.51
N ASN A 145 -20.46 27.61 -3.73
CA ASN A 145 -21.66 27.23 -4.50
C ASN A 145 -21.65 25.74 -4.89
N PHE A 146 -20.49 25.15 -5.12
CA PHE A 146 -20.35 23.71 -5.32
C PHE A 146 -20.79 22.97 -4.05
N GLY A 147 -20.37 23.41 -2.86
CA GLY A 147 -20.85 22.86 -1.59
C GLY A 147 -22.37 22.90 -1.46
N LEU A 148 -23.00 24.05 -1.75
CA LEU A 148 -24.45 24.19 -1.74
C LEU A 148 -25.15 23.25 -2.73
N LEU A 149 -24.56 23.07 -3.92
CA LEU A 149 -25.08 22.11 -4.91
C LEU A 149 -25.01 20.67 -4.38
N LEU A 150 -23.93 20.29 -3.70
CA LEU A 150 -23.79 18.95 -3.12
C LEU A 150 -24.81 18.70 -2.01
N ASP A 151 -25.02 19.68 -1.12
CA ASP A 151 -26.00 19.61 -0.04
C ASP A 151 -27.43 19.39 -0.59
N GLU A 152 -27.81 20.18 -1.60
CA GLU A 152 -29.13 20.10 -2.23
C GLU A 152 -29.31 18.80 -3.04
N LEU A 153 -28.27 18.35 -3.75
CA LEU A 153 -28.30 17.11 -4.51
C LEU A 153 -28.43 15.89 -3.59
N ARG A 154 -27.70 15.85 -2.46
CA ARG A 154 -27.83 14.78 -1.45
C ARG A 154 -29.22 14.76 -0.84
N THR A 155 -29.77 15.93 -0.50
CA THR A 155 -31.14 16.04 0.02
C THR A 155 -32.14 15.44 -0.96
N ALA A 156 -32.11 15.85 -2.23
CA ALA A 156 -33.05 15.38 -3.23
C ALA A 156 -32.92 13.87 -3.52
N VAL A 157 -31.71 13.32 -3.49
CA VAL A 157 -31.47 11.87 -3.63
C VAL A 157 -31.97 11.07 -2.43
N ASN A 158 -31.88 11.60 -1.22
CA ASN A 158 -32.46 10.96 -0.03
C ASN A 158 -33.99 10.96 -0.10
N GLU A 159 -34.59 12.09 -0.47
CA GLU A 159 -36.04 12.22 -0.64
C GLU A 159 -36.59 11.29 -1.73
N GLU A 160 -35.89 11.17 -2.86
CA GLU A 160 -36.25 10.21 -3.92
C GLU A 160 -36.29 8.79 -3.35
N ALA A 161 -35.21 8.34 -2.70
CA ALA A 161 -35.10 6.99 -2.16
C ALA A 161 -36.16 6.69 -1.09
N GLU A 162 -36.47 7.66 -0.21
CA GLU A 162 -37.54 7.55 0.77
C GLU A 162 -38.92 7.45 0.11
N SER A 163 -39.16 8.24 -0.94
CA SER A 163 -40.45 8.30 -1.64
C SER A 163 -40.74 7.07 -2.50
N THR A 164 -39.72 6.49 -3.12
CA THR A 164 -39.83 5.34 -4.04
C THR A 164 -39.59 4.01 -3.33
N GLY A 165 -38.89 4.01 -2.19
CA GLY A 165 -38.40 2.81 -1.53
C GLY A 165 -37.22 2.15 -2.26
N ASN A 166 -36.64 2.83 -3.26
CA ASN A 166 -35.48 2.36 -3.99
C ASN A 166 -34.19 2.50 -3.17
N THR A 167 -33.11 1.87 -3.65
CA THR A 167 -31.78 2.12 -3.08
C THR A 167 -31.35 3.54 -3.41
N ARG A 168 -30.86 4.27 -2.39
CA ARG A 168 -30.31 5.62 -2.55
C ARG A 168 -29.30 5.69 -3.69
N LEU A 169 -29.44 6.70 -4.53
CA LEU A 169 -28.53 6.97 -5.65
C LEU A 169 -27.13 7.35 -5.17
N LEU A 170 -26.12 6.93 -5.94
CA LEU A 170 -24.72 7.23 -5.70
C LEU A 170 -24.38 8.62 -6.21
N LEU A 171 -23.65 9.40 -5.40
CA LEU A 171 -23.16 10.72 -5.77
C LEU A 171 -21.63 10.73 -5.73
N SER A 172 -21.02 11.12 -6.83
CA SER A 172 -19.57 11.32 -6.91
C SER A 172 -19.23 12.62 -7.63
N ALA A 173 -17.98 13.04 -7.54
CA ALA A 173 -17.46 14.14 -8.33
C ALA A 173 -16.02 13.85 -8.75
N ALA A 174 -15.69 14.18 -10.00
CA ALA A 174 -14.30 14.28 -10.43
C ALA A 174 -13.75 15.64 -10.00
N THR A 175 -12.58 15.62 -9.36
CA THR A 175 -11.95 16.81 -8.78
C THR A 175 -10.52 16.93 -9.27
N TYR A 176 -9.95 18.12 -9.08
CA TYR A 176 -8.51 18.28 -9.19
C TYR A 176 -7.76 17.31 -8.25
N TYR A 177 -6.51 16.97 -8.59
CA TYR A 177 -5.72 15.98 -7.83
C TYR A 177 -5.42 16.40 -6.39
N LYS A 178 -5.64 17.67 -6.04
CA LYS A 178 -5.48 18.23 -4.68
C LYS A 178 -6.61 19.23 -4.35
N PRO A 179 -6.90 19.50 -3.06
CA PRO A 179 -8.06 20.30 -2.66
C PRO A 179 -7.93 21.80 -2.95
N LYS A 180 -6.70 22.29 -3.14
CA LYS A 180 -6.40 23.71 -3.36
C LYS A 180 -5.95 23.95 -4.79
N MET A 181 -6.58 24.92 -5.44
CA MET A 181 -6.25 25.37 -6.78
C MET A 181 -5.83 26.83 -6.76
N THR A 182 -5.01 27.24 -7.72
CA THR A 182 -4.60 28.64 -7.86
C THR A 182 -4.85 29.08 -9.30
N PHE A 183 -5.79 30.00 -9.44
CA PHE A 183 -6.07 30.74 -10.68
C PHE A 183 -5.61 32.18 -10.48
N ASP A 184 -6.52 33.16 -10.53
CA ASP A 184 -6.27 34.53 -10.09
C ASP A 184 -6.20 34.64 -8.55
N GLU A 185 -6.88 33.72 -7.85
CA GLU A 185 -6.82 33.55 -6.40
C GLU A 185 -6.64 32.08 -6.01
N VAL A 186 -6.33 31.82 -4.74
CA VAL A 186 -6.32 30.46 -4.19
C VAL A 186 -7.74 30.11 -3.76
N CYS A 187 -8.34 29.10 -4.38
CA CYS A 187 -9.64 28.55 -3.99
C CYS A 187 -9.47 27.12 -3.45
N THR A 188 -10.34 26.72 -2.53
CA THR A 188 -10.30 25.40 -1.88
C THR A 188 -11.64 24.70 -1.99
N TYR A 189 -11.63 23.43 -2.38
CA TYR A 189 -12.82 22.59 -2.40
C TYR A 189 -13.48 22.48 -1.01
N PRO A 190 -14.83 22.39 -0.92
CA PRO A 190 -15.55 22.30 0.34
C PRO A 190 -15.50 20.88 0.92
N VAL A 191 -14.35 20.49 1.49
CA VAL A 191 -14.07 19.11 1.96
C VAL A 191 -15.14 18.58 2.93
N GLU A 192 -15.65 19.42 3.84
CA GLU A 192 -16.71 19.03 4.77
C GLU A 192 -18.03 18.67 4.05
N SER A 193 -18.48 19.52 3.12
CA SER A 193 -19.67 19.21 2.31
C SER A 193 -19.43 17.99 1.41
N ILE A 194 -18.22 17.82 0.88
CA ILE A 194 -17.85 16.60 0.12
C ILE A 194 -18.02 15.35 1.02
N ASN A 195 -17.46 15.34 2.22
CA ASN A 195 -17.58 14.21 3.16
C ASN A 195 -19.05 13.93 3.54
N ASN A 196 -19.87 14.98 3.73
CA ASN A 196 -21.26 14.80 4.14
C ASN A 196 -22.16 14.34 2.99
N ASN A 197 -21.87 14.76 1.76
CA ASN A 197 -22.82 14.65 0.66
C ASN A 197 -22.39 13.72 -0.47
N LEU A 198 -21.10 13.48 -0.70
CA LEU A 198 -20.64 12.55 -1.73
C LEU A 198 -20.39 11.17 -1.13
N ASP A 199 -20.66 10.13 -1.93
CA ASP A 199 -20.23 8.78 -1.63
C ASP A 199 -18.70 8.66 -1.81
N TRP A 200 -18.12 9.34 -2.81
CA TRP A 200 -16.68 9.52 -2.98
C TRP A 200 -16.32 10.66 -3.95
N ILE A 201 -15.04 11.04 -4.02
CA ILE A 201 -14.46 11.87 -5.09
C ILE A 201 -13.47 11.08 -5.93
N ASN A 202 -13.45 11.37 -7.23
CA ASN A 202 -12.49 10.86 -8.21
C ASN A 202 -11.40 11.91 -8.42
N ALA A 203 -10.31 11.83 -7.66
CA ALA A 203 -9.20 12.78 -7.77
C ALA A 203 -8.38 12.51 -9.04
N MET A 204 -8.35 13.48 -9.97
CA MET A 204 -7.70 13.35 -11.27
C MET A 204 -6.17 13.44 -11.18
N CYS A 205 -5.55 12.37 -10.69
CA CYS A 205 -4.10 12.26 -10.45
C CYS A 205 -3.27 12.03 -11.74
N TYR A 206 -3.50 12.85 -12.74
CA TYR A 206 -2.86 12.83 -14.05
C TYR A 206 -2.89 14.23 -14.66
N ASP A 207 -2.32 14.38 -15.87
CA ASP A 207 -2.15 15.67 -16.55
C ASP A 207 -1.31 16.67 -15.75
N TYR A 208 -0.22 16.21 -15.13
CA TYR A 208 0.77 17.10 -14.49
C TYR A 208 1.60 17.89 -15.50
N HIS A 209 1.93 17.25 -16.63
CA HIS A 209 2.54 17.88 -17.79
C HIS A 209 1.81 17.48 -19.06
N GLY A 210 1.67 18.41 -20.01
CA GLY A 210 0.92 18.17 -21.24
C GLY A 210 1.17 19.23 -22.30
N SER A 211 0.18 19.44 -23.18
CA SER A 211 0.31 20.31 -24.36
C SER A 211 0.53 21.79 -24.03
N TRP A 212 0.26 22.22 -22.79
CA TRP A 212 0.50 23.58 -22.30
C TRP A 212 1.96 23.85 -21.90
N ASP A 213 2.81 22.84 -21.73
CA ASP A 213 4.26 22.98 -21.46
C ASP A 213 5.07 22.32 -22.57
N VAL A 214 5.31 23.06 -23.66
CA VAL A 214 6.03 22.55 -24.84
C VAL A 214 7.55 22.72 -24.76
N GLY A 215 8.06 23.33 -23.69
CA GLY A 215 9.48 23.68 -23.54
C GLY A 215 10.34 22.51 -23.06
N ALA A 216 9.75 21.57 -22.33
CA ALA A 216 10.41 20.39 -21.83
C ALA A 216 9.44 19.19 -21.80
N THR A 217 9.99 17.98 -21.87
CA THR A 217 9.24 16.74 -21.62
C THR A 217 8.85 16.63 -20.15
N GLY A 218 7.72 15.97 -19.85
CA GLY A 218 7.26 15.80 -18.48
C GLY A 218 6.44 14.53 -18.29
N THR A 219 6.28 14.12 -17.03
CA THR A 219 5.49 12.94 -16.66
C THR A 219 4.00 13.27 -16.69
N LEU A 220 3.18 12.38 -17.24
CA LEU A 220 1.74 12.55 -17.27
C LEU A 220 1.12 12.45 -15.87
N ALA A 221 1.55 11.46 -15.08
CA ALA A 221 0.87 11.06 -13.84
C ALA A 221 1.86 10.57 -12.77
N ALA A 222 3.03 11.19 -12.60
CA ALA A 222 4.04 10.71 -11.66
C ALA A 222 3.50 10.43 -10.24
N LEU A 223 3.88 9.30 -9.64
CA LEU A 223 3.54 9.00 -8.24
C LEU A 223 4.29 9.94 -7.29
N TYR A 224 5.58 10.14 -7.56
CA TYR A 224 6.47 11.03 -6.82
C TYR A 224 7.11 12.04 -7.77
N ASP A 225 7.35 13.25 -7.29
CA ASP A 225 8.15 14.25 -7.99
C ASP A 225 9.41 14.52 -7.16
N PRO A 226 10.60 14.05 -7.58
CA PRO A 226 11.83 14.26 -6.82
C PRO A 226 12.32 15.72 -6.87
N ASN A 227 11.80 16.54 -7.79
CA ASN A 227 12.28 17.90 -8.05
C ASN A 227 11.24 18.98 -7.74
N GLY A 228 10.08 18.61 -7.19
CA GLY A 228 8.97 19.51 -6.94
C GLY A 228 7.83 18.83 -6.17
N ASP A 229 6.69 19.49 -6.14
CA ASP A 229 5.51 19.08 -5.37
C ASP A 229 4.31 18.76 -6.30
N VAL A 230 4.55 18.42 -7.57
CA VAL A 230 3.47 18.08 -8.52
C VAL A 230 3.46 16.57 -8.75
N SER A 231 2.74 15.84 -7.88
CA SER A 231 2.66 14.39 -7.97
C SER A 231 1.37 13.83 -7.36
N THR A 232 1.07 12.58 -7.68
CA THR A 232 -0.08 11.85 -7.14
C THR A 232 0.03 11.67 -5.64
N SER A 233 1.22 11.38 -5.12
CA SER A 233 1.40 11.23 -3.67
C SER A 233 1.16 12.54 -2.91
N ASP A 234 1.66 13.67 -3.43
CA ASP A 234 1.44 15.00 -2.84
C ASP A 234 -0.04 15.38 -2.82
N GLY A 235 -0.75 15.22 -3.95
CA GLY A 235 -2.15 15.61 -4.02
C GLY A 235 -3.07 14.76 -3.16
N LEU A 236 -2.85 13.44 -3.12
CA LEU A 236 -3.61 12.54 -2.27
C LEU A 236 -3.36 12.82 -0.79
N HIS A 237 -2.11 13.05 -0.39
CA HIS A 237 -1.82 13.49 0.99
C HIS A 237 -2.46 14.86 1.29
N SER A 238 -2.42 15.80 0.35
CA SER A 238 -3.05 17.11 0.52
C SER A 238 -4.56 17.03 0.75
N TRP A 239 -5.25 16.10 0.06
CA TRP A 239 -6.67 15.83 0.30
C TRP A 239 -6.92 15.28 1.70
N ILE A 240 -6.10 14.32 2.15
CA ILE A 240 -6.18 13.72 3.49
C ILE A 240 -5.92 14.77 4.57
N ASP A 241 -4.87 15.59 4.40
CA ASP A 241 -4.53 16.69 5.32
C ASP A 241 -5.63 17.76 5.39
N ALA A 242 -6.40 17.93 4.31
CA ALA A 242 -7.56 18.81 4.28
C ALA A 242 -8.82 18.19 4.95
N GLY A 243 -8.75 16.91 5.36
CA GLY A 243 -9.78 16.23 6.12
C GLY A 243 -10.72 15.33 5.30
N ILE A 244 -10.40 14.98 4.05
CA ILE A 244 -11.20 13.98 3.33
C ILE A 244 -11.10 12.63 4.06
N GLN A 245 -12.21 11.89 4.14
CA GLN A 245 -12.18 10.50 4.56
C GLN A 245 -11.42 9.66 3.49
N PRO A 246 -10.33 8.95 3.83
CA PRO A 246 -9.53 8.22 2.85
C PRO A 246 -10.35 7.23 2.00
N GLU A 247 -11.34 6.56 2.59
CA GLU A 247 -12.26 5.64 1.92
C GLU A 247 -13.19 6.32 0.90
N LYS A 248 -13.31 7.65 0.94
CA LYS A 248 -14.03 8.48 -0.03
C LYS A 248 -13.12 9.11 -1.08
N LEU A 249 -11.80 8.93 -0.98
CA LEU A 249 -10.84 9.42 -1.97
C LEU A 249 -10.53 8.29 -2.96
N ILE A 250 -10.77 8.50 -4.26
CA ILE A 250 -10.50 7.52 -5.31
C ILE A 250 -9.40 8.06 -6.23
N MET A 251 -8.31 7.33 -6.38
CA MET A 251 -7.13 7.77 -7.15
C MET A 251 -7.32 7.60 -8.66
N GLY A 252 -7.11 8.67 -9.43
CA GLY A 252 -7.13 8.63 -10.89
C GLY A 252 -5.90 7.97 -11.51
N LEU A 253 -6.13 7.16 -12.55
CA LEU A 253 -5.10 6.51 -13.36
C LEU A 253 -5.36 6.78 -14.84
N ALA A 254 -4.33 7.19 -15.57
CA ALA A 254 -4.43 7.53 -16.98
C ALA A 254 -4.15 6.31 -17.88
N LEU A 255 -5.03 6.05 -18.84
CA LEU A 255 -4.85 5.06 -19.92
C LEU A 255 -4.46 5.73 -21.24
N TYR A 256 -3.62 6.75 -21.15
CA TYR A 256 -3.07 7.49 -22.28
C TYR A 256 -1.68 8.02 -21.91
N GLY A 257 -0.99 8.63 -22.86
CA GLY A 257 0.30 9.29 -22.69
C GLY A 257 0.27 10.70 -23.26
N ARG A 258 1.15 11.56 -22.75
CA ARG A 258 1.42 12.91 -23.29
C ARG A 258 2.72 12.89 -24.08
N THR A 259 2.79 13.66 -25.16
CA THR A 259 3.86 13.52 -26.15
C THR A 259 4.52 14.84 -26.51
N TRP A 260 5.83 14.76 -26.75
CA TRP A 260 6.70 15.89 -27.06
C TRP A 260 7.61 15.59 -28.23
N LYS A 261 8.06 16.66 -28.88
CA LYS A 261 9.13 16.65 -29.87
C LYS A 261 10.42 17.15 -29.23
N LEU A 262 11.36 16.24 -28.98
CA LEU A 262 12.68 16.53 -28.44
C LEU A 262 13.45 17.51 -29.32
N LYS A 263 14.13 18.47 -28.68
CA LYS A 263 15.07 19.36 -29.35
C LYS A 263 16.31 18.63 -29.85
N ASN A 264 16.81 17.69 -29.05
CA ASN A 264 17.95 16.86 -29.35
C ASN A 264 17.63 15.41 -28.93
N PRO A 265 17.58 14.44 -29.86
CA PRO A 265 17.26 13.05 -29.53
C PRO A 265 18.28 12.38 -28.59
N ALA A 266 19.50 12.93 -28.45
CA ALA A 266 20.49 12.44 -27.49
C ALA A 266 20.20 12.87 -26.03
N VAL A 267 19.23 13.76 -25.81
CA VAL A 267 18.78 14.20 -24.48
C VAL A 267 17.29 13.89 -24.38
N HIS A 268 16.96 12.80 -23.71
CA HIS A 268 15.65 12.14 -23.82
C HIS A 268 15.09 11.67 -22.46
N GLY A 269 15.69 12.11 -21.34
CA GLY A 269 15.11 11.88 -20.01
C GLY A 269 13.91 12.78 -19.75
N ILE A 270 13.22 12.56 -18.63
CA ILE A 270 12.20 13.48 -18.13
C ILE A 270 12.83 14.86 -17.91
N GLY A 271 12.13 15.93 -18.30
CA GLY A 271 12.65 17.30 -18.28
C GLY A 271 13.57 17.65 -19.47
N ALA A 272 13.77 16.74 -20.42
CA ALA A 272 14.57 17.04 -21.62
C ALA A 272 13.95 18.19 -22.44
N PRO A 273 14.77 19.11 -23.00
CA PRO A 273 14.28 20.21 -23.82
C PRO A 273 13.48 19.74 -25.03
N ALA A 274 12.28 20.31 -25.21
CA ALA A 274 11.37 20.05 -26.32
C ALA A 274 11.17 21.31 -27.18
N VAL A 275 10.66 21.11 -28.40
CA VAL A 275 10.38 22.18 -29.38
C VAL A 275 8.94 22.17 -29.88
N GLY A 276 8.06 21.41 -29.22
CA GLY A 276 6.66 21.25 -29.60
C GLY A 276 6.08 19.91 -29.20
N LEU A 277 4.83 19.68 -29.63
CA LEU A 277 4.10 18.45 -29.39
C LEU A 277 4.68 17.28 -30.19
N GLY A 278 4.60 16.10 -29.61
CA GLY A 278 5.00 14.84 -30.22
C GLY A 278 3.91 14.22 -31.10
N PRO A 279 3.99 12.91 -31.37
CA PRO A 279 2.95 12.20 -32.12
C PRO A 279 1.61 12.15 -31.38
N GLY A 280 0.52 11.90 -32.12
CA GLY A 280 -0.82 11.78 -31.56
C GLY A 280 -1.68 13.02 -31.77
N ASN A 281 -2.87 13.02 -31.16
CA ASN A 281 -3.83 14.11 -31.26
C ASN A 281 -3.58 15.11 -30.13
N ASP A 282 -3.23 16.35 -30.49
CA ASP A 282 -2.90 17.43 -29.54
C ASP A 282 -1.90 17.02 -28.43
N GLY A 283 -0.84 16.31 -28.83
CA GLY A 283 0.18 15.84 -27.91
C GLY A 283 -0.30 14.74 -26.95
N ALA A 284 -1.31 13.97 -27.33
CA ALA A 284 -1.79 12.81 -26.58
C ALA A 284 -1.98 11.57 -27.46
N MET A 285 -1.75 10.41 -26.86
CA MET A 285 -1.96 9.09 -27.46
C MET A 285 -2.59 8.16 -26.44
N LEU A 286 -3.62 7.39 -26.81
CA LEU A 286 -4.14 6.32 -25.96
C LEU A 286 -3.02 5.31 -25.66
N TYR A 287 -3.10 4.62 -24.51
CA TYR A 287 -2.08 3.64 -24.14
C TYR A 287 -1.89 2.57 -25.24
N SER A 288 -2.97 2.10 -25.86
CA SER A 288 -2.92 1.19 -27.02
C SER A 288 -2.20 1.76 -28.25
N GLU A 289 -2.30 3.07 -28.48
CA GLU A 289 -1.57 3.77 -29.54
C GLU A 289 -0.09 3.93 -29.17
N VAL A 290 0.23 4.20 -27.89
CA VAL A 290 1.62 4.23 -27.39
C VAL A 290 2.28 2.88 -27.60
N GLN A 291 1.61 1.78 -27.23
CA GLN A 291 2.13 0.42 -27.45
C GLN A 291 2.34 0.13 -28.94
N THR A 292 1.40 0.54 -29.79
CA THR A 292 1.53 0.42 -31.25
C THR A 292 2.71 1.23 -31.80
N PHE A 293 2.87 2.47 -31.35
CA PHE A 293 3.97 3.35 -31.73
C PHE A 293 5.31 2.74 -31.31
N ASN A 294 5.42 2.25 -30.07
CA ASN A 294 6.64 1.66 -29.53
C ASN A 294 7.08 0.46 -30.38
N ALA A 295 6.13 -0.44 -30.71
CA ALA A 295 6.40 -1.61 -31.54
C ALA A 295 6.82 -1.24 -32.97
N GLN A 296 6.10 -0.33 -33.63
CA GLN A 296 6.37 0.06 -35.01
C GLN A 296 7.69 0.81 -35.18
N ASN A 297 8.03 1.67 -34.22
CA ASN A 297 9.19 2.55 -34.29
C ASN A 297 10.41 2.00 -33.53
N LYS A 298 10.30 0.79 -32.97
CA LYS A 298 11.32 0.18 -32.09
C LYS A 298 11.78 1.17 -31.01
N ALA A 299 10.82 1.85 -30.39
CA ALA A 299 11.11 2.88 -29.41
C ALA A 299 11.85 2.27 -28.21
N THR A 300 12.73 3.07 -27.60
CA THR A 300 13.30 2.72 -26.29
C THR A 300 12.26 3.02 -25.23
N VAL A 301 11.92 2.05 -24.41
CA VAL A 301 10.96 2.16 -23.30
C VAL A 301 11.75 2.18 -22.00
N VAL A 302 11.47 3.14 -21.13
CA VAL A 302 12.16 3.33 -19.85
C VAL A 302 11.12 3.43 -18.74
N PHE A 303 11.29 2.57 -17.73
CA PHE A 303 10.62 2.74 -16.44
C PHE A 303 11.47 3.66 -15.57
N ASP A 304 10.93 4.80 -15.19
CA ASP A 304 11.59 5.75 -14.31
C ASP A 304 11.21 5.46 -12.85
N LYS A 305 12.11 4.77 -12.13
CA LYS A 305 11.91 4.42 -10.71
C LYS A 305 11.60 5.65 -9.84
N PRO A 306 12.30 6.80 -9.95
CA PRO A 306 12.04 7.97 -9.10
C PRO A 306 10.63 8.53 -9.19
N THR A 307 10.04 8.57 -10.40
CA THR A 307 8.68 9.10 -10.60
C THR A 307 7.59 8.03 -10.61
N VAL A 308 7.97 6.75 -10.65
CA VAL A 308 7.08 5.60 -10.84
C VAL A 308 6.19 5.83 -12.06
N SER A 309 6.83 6.04 -13.21
CA SER A 309 6.16 6.27 -14.48
C SER A 309 6.99 5.68 -15.64
N TYR A 310 6.40 5.63 -16.83
CA TYR A 310 7.11 5.24 -18.04
C TYR A 310 7.29 6.42 -18.97
N TYR A 311 8.38 6.38 -19.72
CA TYR A 311 8.48 7.12 -20.96
C TYR A 311 9.06 6.27 -22.07
N SER A 312 8.76 6.62 -23.32
CA SER A 312 9.39 6.03 -24.49
C SER A 312 9.82 7.09 -25.48
N PHE A 313 10.85 6.77 -26.27
CA PHE A 313 11.33 7.67 -27.31
C PHE A 313 11.85 6.95 -28.54
N SER A 314 11.66 7.57 -29.71
CA SER A 314 12.22 7.13 -30.99
C SER A 314 12.48 8.35 -31.88
N GLY A 315 13.74 8.53 -32.30
CA GLY A 315 14.17 9.76 -32.94
C GLY A 315 13.86 10.96 -32.05
N THR A 316 13.12 11.94 -32.57
CA THR A 316 12.71 13.13 -31.82
C THR A 316 11.38 12.98 -31.09
N SER A 317 10.68 11.86 -31.21
CA SER A 317 9.40 11.66 -30.50
C SER A 317 9.68 11.17 -29.08
N TRP A 318 9.00 11.76 -28.10
CA TRP A 318 9.03 11.35 -26.69
C TRP A 318 7.59 11.25 -26.17
N ILE A 319 7.30 10.22 -25.37
CA ILE A 319 5.96 9.91 -24.88
C ILE A 319 6.07 9.54 -23.39
N GLY A 320 5.39 10.25 -22.51
CA GLY A 320 5.28 9.95 -21.08
C GLY A 320 3.92 9.35 -20.75
N TYR A 321 3.88 8.21 -20.07
CA TYR A 321 2.68 7.41 -19.85
C TYR A 321 2.82 6.47 -18.63
N ASP A 322 1.76 5.73 -18.33
CA ASP A 322 1.78 4.63 -17.37
C ASP A 322 1.71 3.26 -18.07
N ASP A 323 2.44 2.29 -17.52
CA ASP A 323 2.43 0.89 -17.96
C ASP A 323 2.20 -0.02 -16.74
N VAL A 324 2.17 -1.34 -16.94
CA VAL A 324 1.80 -2.36 -15.97
C VAL A 324 2.48 -2.17 -14.62
N ALA A 325 3.81 -1.95 -14.59
CA ALA A 325 4.54 -1.83 -13.33
C ALA A 325 4.21 -0.54 -12.58
N SER A 326 4.09 0.60 -13.27
CA SER A 326 3.76 1.87 -12.61
C SER A 326 2.34 1.87 -12.07
N VAL A 327 1.39 1.29 -12.81
CA VAL A 327 0.01 1.12 -12.34
C VAL A 327 -0.07 0.18 -11.14
N LYS A 328 0.65 -0.96 -11.16
CA LYS A 328 0.71 -1.88 -10.01
C LYS A 328 1.20 -1.15 -8.75
N GLN A 329 2.29 -0.40 -8.85
CA GLN A 329 2.86 0.35 -7.73
C GLN A 329 1.92 1.48 -7.24
N LYS A 330 1.22 2.17 -8.15
CA LYS A 330 0.24 3.19 -7.77
C LYS A 330 -0.97 2.61 -7.06
N ILE A 331 -1.50 1.49 -7.53
CA ILE A 331 -2.62 0.80 -6.85
C ILE A 331 -2.18 0.31 -5.46
N GLN A 332 -0.96 -0.22 -5.34
CA GLN A 332 -0.37 -0.58 -4.03
C GLN A 332 -0.23 0.65 -3.12
N TYR A 333 0.22 1.79 -3.67
CA TYR A 333 0.28 3.05 -2.94
C TYR A 333 -1.09 3.47 -2.43
N ALA A 334 -2.13 3.49 -3.28
CA ALA A 334 -3.48 3.83 -2.86
C ALA A 334 -3.97 2.92 -1.71
N LYS A 335 -3.79 1.61 -1.88
CA LYS A 335 -4.10 0.62 -0.83
C LYS A 335 -3.37 0.93 0.49
N SER A 336 -2.09 1.28 0.42
CA SER A 336 -1.26 1.63 1.60
C SER A 336 -1.76 2.82 2.40
N LYS A 337 -2.52 3.72 1.76
CA LYS A 337 -3.01 4.97 2.33
C LYS A 337 -4.48 4.88 2.77
N GLY A 338 -5.09 3.69 2.70
CA GLY A 338 -6.52 3.52 3.00
C GLY A 338 -7.44 4.20 1.97
N ILE A 339 -6.92 4.53 0.79
CA ILE A 339 -7.68 5.18 -0.28
C ILE A 339 -8.76 4.22 -0.79
N GLY A 340 -9.99 4.71 -0.93
CA GLY A 340 -11.20 3.94 -1.23
C GLY A 340 -11.19 3.18 -2.55
N GLY A 341 -10.21 3.45 -3.42
CA GLY A 341 -10.00 2.74 -4.67
C GLY A 341 -9.27 3.56 -5.72
N TYR A 342 -9.52 3.22 -6.98
CA TYR A 342 -8.96 3.92 -8.13
C TYR A 342 -9.96 3.95 -9.29
N PHE A 343 -9.75 4.87 -10.24
CA PHE A 343 -10.51 4.90 -11.49
C PHE A 343 -9.60 5.12 -12.71
N PHE A 344 -10.04 4.66 -13.87
CA PHE A 344 -9.30 4.86 -15.12
C PHE A 344 -9.94 5.91 -16.04
N TRP A 345 -9.13 6.87 -16.49
CA TRP A 345 -9.44 7.79 -17.61
C TRP A 345 -8.57 7.44 -18.83
N THR A 346 -9.10 6.82 -19.89
CA THR A 346 -10.42 6.18 -20.01
C THR A 346 -10.28 4.74 -20.45
N ILE A 347 -11.28 3.90 -20.17
CA ILE A 347 -11.16 2.44 -20.37
C ILE A 347 -10.88 2.02 -21.81
N VAL A 348 -11.21 2.88 -22.79
CA VAL A 348 -10.95 2.62 -24.21
C VAL A 348 -9.47 2.73 -24.59
N GLY A 349 -8.66 3.32 -23.71
CA GLY A 349 -7.23 3.47 -23.93
C GLY A 349 -6.43 2.19 -23.71
N ASP A 350 -6.95 1.25 -22.91
CA ASP A 350 -6.25 0.02 -22.56
C ASP A 350 -6.00 -0.88 -23.79
N GLN A 351 -4.92 -1.65 -23.74
CA GLN A 351 -4.60 -2.65 -24.76
C GLN A 351 -4.88 -4.04 -24.16
N ASN A 352 -5.92 -4.72 -24.67
CA ASN A 352 -6.30 -6.07 -24.24
C ASN A 352 -6.53 -6.21 -22.72
N TRP A 353 -6.95 -5.13 -22.04
CA TRP A 353 -7.14 -5.09 -20.59
C TRP A 353 -5.84 -5.31 -19.79
N ASN A 354 -4.68 -5.11 -20.40
CA ASN A 354 -3.39 -5.35 -19.76
C ASN A 354 -3.22 -4.52 -18.50
N ILE A 355 -3.69 -3.27 -18.48
CA ILE A 355 -3.61 -2.41 -17.31
C ILE A 355 -4.78 -2.67 -16.34
N SER A 356 -6.01 -2.74 -16.87
CA SER A 356 -7.22 -2.87 -16.06
C SER A 356 -7.27 -4.18 -15.25
N GLN A 357 -6.59 -5.24 -15.71
CA GLN A 357 -6.58 -6.54 -15.01
C GLN A 357 -5.61 -6.62 -13.83
N GLN A 358 -4.70 -5.65 -13.66
CA GLN A 358 -3.61 -5.76 -12.68
C GLN A 358 -4.11 -5.90 -11.23
N GLU A 359 -5.30 -5.41 -10.93
CA GLU A 359 -5.91 -5.52 -9.61
C GLU A 359 -6.11 -6.96 -9.12
N LYS A 360 -6.36 -7.94 -10.00
CA LYS A 360 -6.53 -9.35 -9.59
C LYS A 360 -5.34 -9.89 -8.79
N THR A 361 -4.18 -9.24 -8.90
CA THR A 361 -2.95 -9.60 -8.19
C THR A 361 -2.67 -8.73 -6.95
N ILE A 362 -3.41 -7.63 -6.72
CA ILE A 362 -3.07 -6.60 -5.72
C ILE A 362 -4.16 -6.44 -4.64
N TRP A 363 -5.44 -6.47 -5.03
CA TRP A 363 -6.57 -6.32 -4.13
C TRP A 363 -7.20 -7.68 -3.80
N TRP A 364 -6.35 -8.60 -3.36
CA TRP A 364 -6.82 -9.83 -2.72
C TRP A 364 -7.63 -9.49 -1.47
N ASN A 365 -8.68 -10.28 -1.29
CA ASN A 365 -9.73 -10.11 -0.29
C ASN A 365 -9.13 -10.14 1.13
N SER A 366 -8.95 -8.96 1.73
CA SER A 366 -8.43 -8.76 3.09
C SER A 366 -9.30 -9.43 4.17
N SER A 367 -10.49 -9.91 3.82
CA SER A 367 -11.33 -10.72 4.71
C SER A 367 -10.69 -12.03 5.17
N LYS A 368 -9.63 -12.52 4.50
CA LYS A 368 -8.85 -13.69 4.96
C LYS A 368 -7.67 -13.35 5.88
N LEU A 369 -7.23 -12.09 5.96
CA LEU A 369 -6.14 -11.65 6.87
C LEU A 369 -6.65 -11.30 8.28
N LYS A 370 -7.91 -11.63 8.61
CA LYS A 370 -8.46 -11.48 9.97
C LYS A 370 -7.89 -12.47 10.99
N SER A 371 -6.94 -13.32 10.61
CA SER A 371 -6.07 -13.99 11.57
C SER A 371 -5.02 -12.99 12.06
N GLN A 372 -5.08 -12.64 13.34
CA GLN A 372 -4.15 -11.80 14.10
C GLN A 372 -2.79 -11.55 13.43
N ILE A 373 -2.49 -10.27 13.11
CA ILE A 373 -1.19 -9.85 12.55
C ILE A 373 -0.05 -10.39 13.42
N ILE A 374 0.95 -11.04 12.80
CA ILE A 374 2.12 -11.56 13.51
C ILE A 374 3.04 -10.40 13.90
N LYS A 375 3.31 -10.29 15.20
CA LYS A 375 4.26 -9.32 15.80
C LYS A 375 5.29 -10.14 16.56
N GLY A 376 6.36 -10.50 15.87
CA GLY A 376 7.42 -11.37 16.37
C GLY A 376 8.51 -10.62 17.14
N GLY A 377 9.12 -11.27 18.12
CA GLY A 377 10.32 -10.74 18.78
C GLY A 377 11.30 -11.85 19.15
N TYR A 378 12.50 -11.84 18.59
CA TYR A 378 13.56 -12.76 19.00
C TYR A 378 14.20 -12.29 20.30
N TRP A 379 14.18 -13.15 21.31
CA TRP A 379 14.86 -12.97 22.58
C TRP A 379 16.12 -13.87 22.64
N PRO A 380 17.31 -13.28 22.80
CA PRO A 380 18.55 -14.04 22.83
C PRO A 380 18.83 -14.63 24.21
N SER A 381 19.01 -15.95 24.27
CA SER A 381 19.41 -16.75 25.44
C SER A 381 20.63 -16.19 26.18
N TRP A 382 21.64 -15.70 25.45
CA TRP A 382 22.83 -15.10 26.05
C TRP A 382 22.56 -13.78 26.77
N ALA A 383 21.37 -13.18 26.61
CA ALA A 383 20.94 -12.01 27.37
C ALA A 383 20.24 -12.35 28.68
N GLN A 384 20.09 -13.63 29.07
CA GLN A 384 19.39 -14.03 30.31
C GLN A 384 19.85 -13.26 31.56
N THR A 385 21.13 -12.95 31.66
CA THR A 385 21.70 -12.24 32.82
C THR A 385 21.49 -10.73 32.78
N SER A 386 21.52 -10.11 31.59
CA SER A 386 21.40 -8.65 31.41
C SER A 386 19.98 -8.19 31.13
N PHE A 387 19.16 -9.06 30.53
CA PHE A 387 17.78 -8.85 30.14
C PHE A 387 16.98 -10.17 30.29
N PRO A 388 16.63 -10.57 31.53
CA PRO A 388 15.88 -11.80 31.77
C PRO A 388 14.51 -11.78 31.08
N PRO A 389 13.91 -12.95 30.74
CA PRO A 389 12.62 -13.01 30.06
C PRO A 389 11.48 -12.25 30.75
N ALA A 390 11.53 -12.14 32.08
CA ALA A 390 10.56 -11.37 32.88
C ALA A 390 10.52 -9.86 32.53
N ASN A 391 11.56 -9.34 31.86
CA ASN A 391 11.63 -7.95 31.43
C ASN A 391 11.03 -7.74 30.03
N ILE A 392 10.64 -8.79 29.33
CA ILE A 392 9.99 -8.68 28.01
C ILE A 392 8.60 -8.08 28.21
N ASN A 393 8.33 -6.94 27.56
CA ASN A 393 6.98 -6.42 27.51
C ASN A 393 6.20 -7.15 26.40
N THR A 394 5.49 -8.20 26.80
CA THR A 394 4.73 -9.05 25.89
C THR A 394 3.55 -8.34 25.23
N SER A 395 3.13 -7.14 25.68
CA SER A 395 2.05 -6.38 25.02
C SER A 395 2.40 -5.93 23.61
N TYR A 396 3.69 -5.93 23.23
CA TYR A 396 4.13 -5.54 21.89
C TYR A 396 4.23 -6.70 20.91
N PHE A 397 4.09 -7.93 21.38
CA PHE A 397 4.36 -9.13 20.59
C PHE A 397 3.16 -10.07 20.64
N THR A 398 2.88 -10.70 19.50
CA THR A 398 1.98 -11.86 19.46
C THR A 398 2.77 -13.16 19.58
N HIS A 399 4.05 -13.15 19.21
CA HIS A 399 4.96 -14.29 19.26
C HIS A 399 6.35 -13.85 19.74
N VAL A 400 6.97 -14.65 20.61
CA VAL A 400 8.35 -14.45 21.08
C VAL A 400 9.17 -15.69 20.73
N TYR A 401 10.34 -15.49 20.12
CA TYR A 401 11.24 -16.56 19.70
C TYR A 401 12.43 -16.66 20.65
N TYR A 402 12.74 -17.86 21.13
CA TYR A 402 13.94 -18.10 21.94
C TYR A 402 15.14 -18.38 21.01
N ALA A 403 16.16 -17.53 21.03
CA ALA A 403 17.37 -17.65 20.21
C ALA A 403 18.60 -18.01 21.08
N PHE A 404 19.22 -19.18 21.00
CA PHE A 404 18.87 -20.33 20.18
C PHE A 404 19.04 -21.60 20.99
N LEU A 405 18.46 -22.68 20.49
CA LEU A 405 18.86 -24.03 20.83
C LEU A 405 19.73 -24.55 19.69
N SER A 406 20.82 -25.23 20.04
CA SER A 406 21.66 -25.89 19.04
C SER A 406 21.57 -27.40 19.23
N PRO A 407 21.34 -28.17 18.14
CA PRO A 407 21.38 -29.62 18.22
C PRO A 407 22.83 -30.08 18.48
N ASP A 408 22.99 -31.09 19.33
CA ASP A 408 24.27 -31.78 19.47
C ASP A 408 24.64 -32.42 18.12
N PRO A 409 25.85 -32.17 17.58
CA PRO A 409 26.21 -32.63 16.25
C PRO A 409 26.37 -34.15 16.12
N ASN A 410 26.42 -34.88 17.24
CA ASN A 410 26.56 -36.34 17.28
C ASN A 410 25.24 -37.04 17.63
N THR A 411 24.44 -36.46 18.52
CA THR A 411 23.17 -37.07 18.97
C THR A 411 21.94 -36.48 18.30
N PHE A 412 22.05 -35.29 17.70
CA PHE A 412 20.94 -34.51 17.14
C PHE A 412 19.85 -34.15 18.18
N GLU A 413 20.16 -34.28 19.48
CA GLU A 413 19.31 -33.82 20.59
C GLU A 413 19.50 -32.31 20.81
N LEU A 414 18.42 -31.58 21.09
CA LEU A 414 18.49 -30.17 21.47
C LEU A 414 19.06 -30.07 22.89
N GLN A 415 20.15 -29.30 23.08
CA GLN A 415 20.74 -29.07 24.40
C GLN A 415 20.51 -27.65 24.88
N ILE A 416 20.11 -27.54 26.15
CA ILE A 416 20.11 -26.29 26.93
C ILE A 416 21.43 -26.24 27.70
N ASP A 417 22.15 -25.11 27.68
CA ASP A 417 23.42 -24.99 28.40
C ASP A 417 23.26 -25.15 29.93
N ALA A 418 24.35 -25.54 30.62
CA ALA A 418 24.33 -25.83 32.05
C ALA A 418 24.00 -24.62 32.96
N THR A 419 24.04 -23.39 32.42
CA THR A 419 23.63 -22.17 33.12
C THR A 419 22.11 -21.98 33.08
N THR A 420 21.47 -22.47 32.02
CA THR A 420 20.03 -22.36 31.77
C THR A 420 19.23 -23.54 32.35
N ALA A 421 19.88 -24.67 32.63
CA ALA A 421 19.30 -25.87 33.27
C ALA A 421 18.83 -25.68 34.73
N SER A 422 19.07 -24.53 35.37
CA SER A 422 18.65 -24.27 36.76
C SER A 422 17.20 -23.79 36.93
N ALA A 423 16.42 -23.73 35.84
CA ALA A 423 15.00 -23.36 35.87
C ALA A 423 14.01 -24.52 35.65
N LEU A 424 14.41 -25.72 35.22
CA LEU A 424 13.47 -26.80 34.85
C LEU A 424 14.07 -28.19 35.16
N ASN A 425 13.31 -29.05 35.84
CA ASN A 425 13.72 -30.42 36.20
C ASN A 425 12.52 -31.39 36.14
N SER A 426 12.54 -32.36 35.20
CA SER A 426 12.52 -33.83 35.42
C SER A 426 11.66 -34.62 34.40
N PHE A 427 12.26 -35.37 33.46
CA PHE A 427 12.46 -36.85 33.44
C PHE A 427 12.73 -37.43 32.02
N ASN A 428 13.91 -38.04 31.86
CA ASN A 428 14.26 -39.32 31.20
C ASN A 428 13.66 -39.82 29.84
N THR A 429 14.55 -39.74 28.84
CA THR A 429 15.13 -40.81 27.97
C THR A 429 14.35 -41.56 26.86
N ILE A 430 14.79 -41.26 25.62
CA ILE A 430 15.33 -42.11 24.53
C ILE A 430 14.33 -42.90 23.64
N GLN A 431 14.13 -42.51 22.36
CA GLN A 431 14.82 -43.05 21.14
C GLN A 431 14.19 -42.51 19.80
N GLY A 432 14.79 -41.54 19.08
CA GLY A 432 14.23 -41.07 17.78
C GLY A 432 14.91 -39.96 16.94
N GLY A 433 16.13 -39.51 17.27
CA GLY A 433 17.03 -38.77 16.35
C GLY A 433 16.97 -37.24 16.39
N LEU A 434 15.97 -36.62 15.77
CA LEU A 434 15.76 -35.15 15.76
C LEU A 434 14.25 -34.82 15.82
N ARG A 435 13.43 -35.69 15.20
CA ARG A 435 11.96 -35.62 15.18
C ARG A 435 11.33 -35.82 16.57
N ALA A 436 11.84 -36.77 17.34
CA ALA A 436 11.40 -37.00 18.72
C ALA A 436 11.94 -35.92 19.67
N CYS A 437 13.18 -35.47 19.44
CA CYS A 437 13.87 -34.49 20.27
C CYS A 437 13.20 -33.11 20.26
N ALA A 438 12.70 -32.63 19.11
CA ALA A 438 11.95 -31.37 19.07
C ALA A 438 10.58 -31.49 19.75
N GLY A 439 9.78 -32.52 19.43
CA GLY A 439 8.46 -32.71 20.05
C GLY A 439 8.52 -32.95 21.56
N GLU A 440 9.40 -33.83 22.04
CA GLU A 440 9.58 -34.10 23.48
C GLU A 440 10.11 -32.88 24.23
N PHE A 441 11.04 -32.12 23.63
CA PHE A 441 11.58 -30.90 24.23
C PHE A 441 10.53 -29.78 24.34
N ILE A 442 9.67 -29.65 23.33
CA ILE A 442 8.59 -28.66 23.31
C ILE A 442 7.55 -28.96 24.39
N GLU A 443 7.17 -30.23 24.56
CA GLU A 443 6.29 -30.68 25.64
C GLU A 443 6.94 -30.55 27.03
N GLU A 444 8.24 -30.84 27.17
CA GLU A 444 8.97 -30.74 28.45
C GLU A 444 9.15 -29.28 28.90
N HIS A 445 9.18 -28.33 27.96
CA HIS A 445 9.53 -26.93 28.21
C HIS A 445 8.44 -25.92 27.84
N ASP A 446 7.22 -26.39 27.53
CA ASP A 446 6.01 -25.59 27.30
C ASP A 446 6.18 -24.54 26.18
N PHE A 447 6.79 -24.93 25.06
CA PHE A 447 6.87 -24.11 23.85
C PHE A 447 5.62 -24.30 22.98
N ASP A 448 5.20 -23.25 22.27
CA ASP A 448 4.05 -23.31 21.34
C ASP A 448 4.43 -23.79 19.92
N GLY A 449 5.73 -23.97 19.64
CA GLY A 449 6.22 -24.35 18.32
C GLY A 449 7.74 -24.34 18.15
N VAL A 450 8.18 -24.55 16.90
CA VAL A 450 9.59 -24.53 16.47
C VAL A 450 9.80 -23.48 15.39
N ASP A 451 10.82 -22.66 15.57
CA ASP A 451 11.36 -21.79 14.53
C ASP A 451 12.71 -22.35 14.05
N MET A 452 12.84 -22.56 12.74
CA MET A 452 14.06 -23.08 12.13
C MET A 452 14.91 -21.94 11.58
N ASP A 453 16.14 -21.83 12.05
CA ASP A 453 17.10 -20.84 11.57
C ASP A 453 18.33 -21.52 10.96
N TRP A 454 18.18 -21.99 9.71
CA TRP A 454 19.31 -22.53 8.95
C TRP A 454 19.93 -21.41 8.13
N GLU A 455 21.06 -20.87 8.61
CA GLU A 455 21.81 -19.79 7.95
C GLU A 455 23.11 -20.29 7.28
N PHE A 456 23.14 -20.60 5.99
CA PHE A 456 22.02 -20.76 5.06
C PHE A 456 22.16 -22.12 4.35
N PRO A 457 21.09 -22.67 3.75
CA PRO A 457 21.23 -23.70 2.74
C PRO A 457 22.00 -23.08 1.56
N VAL A 458 23.17 -23.64 1.21
CA VAL A 458 24.10 -22.98 0.26
C VAL A 458 24.11 -23.61 -1.13
N THR A 459 23.46 -24.77 -1.30
CA THR A 459 23.28 -25.44 -2.60
C THR A 459 21.81 -25.68 -2.89
N GLN A 460 21.45 -25.92 -4.17
CA GLN A 460 20.07 -26.32 -4.49
C GLN A 460 19.70 -27.66 -3.82
N THR A 461 20.66 -28.56 -3.63
CA THR A 461 20.43 -29.80 -2.88
C THR A 461 20.09 -29.52 -1.41
N ASP A 462 20.72 -28.53 -0.78
CA ASP A 462 20.35 -28.13 0.59
C ASP A 462 18.96 -27.51 0.64
N MET A 463 18.58 -26.70 -0.36
CA MET A 463 17.22 -26.14 -0.47
C MET A 463 16.16 -27.24 -0.65
N ASP A 464 16.43 -28.23 -1.49
CA ASP A 464 15.54 -29.38 -1.70
C ASP A 464 15.42 -30.21 -0.40
N ASN A 465 16.54 -30.44 0.28
CA ASN A 465 16.57 -31.15 1.57
C ASN A 465 15.86 -30.37 2.68
N PHE A 466 15.93 -29.04 2.67
CA PHE A 466 15.14 -28.19 3.57
C PHE A 466 13.65 -28.43 3.33
N GLY A 467 13.20 -28.48 2.08
CA GLY A 467 11.80 -28.79 1.75
C GLY A 467 11.35 -30.16 2.25
N LEU A 468 12.19 -31.19 2.12
CA LEU A 468 11.92 -32.53 2.66
C LEU A 468 11.87 -32.54 4.19
N LEU A 469 12.75 -31.79 4.85
CA LEU A 469 12.75 -31.66 6.31
C LEU A 469 11.45 -31.01 6.80
N LEU A 470 10.95 -29.99 6.09
CA LEU A 470 9.66 -29.35 6.40
C LEU A 470 8.48 -30.33 6.27
N ASP A 471 8.44 -31.13 5.20
CA ASP A 471 7.42 -32.17 5.02
C ASP A 471 7.42 -33.16 6.20
N GLU A 472 8.61 -33.61 6.62
CA GLU A 472 8.79 -34.54 7.72
C GLU A 472 8.39 -33.96 9.08
N LEU A 473 8.74 -32.69 9.34
CA LEU A 473 8.40 -31.99 10.58
C LEU A 473 6.89 -31.75 10.68
N ARG A 474 6.25 -31.28 9.61
CA ARG A 474 4.79 -31.07 9.63
C ARG A 474 4.04 -32.38 9.80
N ALA A 475 4.49 -33.46 9.15
CA ALA A 475 3.91 -34.78 9.35
C ALA A 475 4.06 -35.27 10.81
N ALA A 476 5.19 -35.00 11.45
CA ALA A 476 5.42 -35.34 12.85
C ALA A 476 4.50 -34.55 13.79
N VAL A 477 4.41 -33.22 13.61
CA VAL A 477 3.53 -32.33 14.38
C VAL A 477 2.06 -32.76 14.25
N ASN A 478 1.59 -33.02 13.03
CA ASN A 478 0.20 -33.45 12.82
C ASN A 478 -0.08 -34.80 13.50
N LYS A 479 0.87 -35.74 13.45
CA LYS A 479 0.74 -37.04 14.08
C LYS A 479 0.70 -36.96 15.61
N GLU A 480 1.51 -36.10 16.21
CA GLU A 480 1.47 -35.84 17.65
C GLU A 480 0.10 -35.29 18.03
N ALA A 481 -0.35 -34.21 17.39
CA ALA A 481 -1.65 -33.58 17.65
C ALA A 481 -2.83 -34.54 17.47
N GLU A 482 -2.81 -35.40 16.45
CA GLU A 482 -3.82 -36.46 16.25
C GLU A 482 -3.82 -37.49 17.40
N SER A 483 -2.65 -37.79 17.96
CA SER A 483 -2.48 -38.81 19.00
C SER A 483 -2.80 -38.31 20.41
N THR A 484 -2.53 -37.04 20.69
CA THR A 484 -2.72 -36.39 22.00
C THR A 484 -4.05 -35.63 22.09
N GLY A 485 -4.61 -35.21 20.95
CA GLY A 485 -5.74 -34.30 20.87
C GLY A 485 -5.38 -32.84 21.13
N ASN A 486 -4.09 -32.52 21.19
CA ASN A 486 -3.58 -31.16 21.39
C ASN A 486 -3.70 -30.32 20.10
N THR A 487 -3.54 -29.01 20.25
CA THR A 487 -3.40 -28.12 19.08
C THR A 487 -2.05 -28.39 18.41
N PRO A 488 -1.99 -28.53 17.07
CA PRO A 488 -0.72 -28.69 16.38
C PRO A 488 0.25 -27.55 16.71
N LEU A 489 1.50 -27.91 16.97
CA LEU A 489 2.60 -26.96 17.18
C LEU A 489 2.81 -26.06 15.96
N LEU A 490 3.19 -24.80 16.23
CA LEU A 490 3.61 -23.88 15.18
C LEU A 490 4.94 -24.34 14.58
N LEU A 491 5.07 -24.28 13.26
CA LEU A 491 6.34 -24.45 12.56
C LEU A 491 6.62 -23.19 11.75
N THR A 492 7.72 -22.51 12.06
CA THR A 492 8.17 -21.31 11.36
C THR A 492 9.63 -21.47 10.95
N ALA A 493 10.12 -20.57 10.10
CA ALA A 493 11.54 -20.53 9.78
C ALA A 493 12.02 -19.10 9.54
N ALA A 494 13.20 -18.76 10.04
CA ALA A 494 13.95 -17.61 9.58
C ALA A 494 14.58 -17.91 8.21
N THR A 495 14.43 -16.98 7.28
CA THR A 495 14.93 -17.14 5.91
C THR A 495 15.66 -15.90 5.45
N ASN A 496 16.42 -16.04 4.36
CA ASN A 496 16.95 -14.88 3.65
C ASN A 496 15.82 -13.92 3.21
N TYR A 497 16.14 -12.63 3.07
CA TYR A 497 15.17 -11.58 2.72
C TYR A 497 14.48 -11.79 1.35
N LYS A 498 15.06 -12.62 0.48
CA LYS A 498 14.54 -13.02 -0.82
C LYS A 498 14.73 -14.53 -1.05
N PRO A 499 13.91 -15.18 -1.90
CA PRO A 499 13.92 -16.63 -2.06
C PRO A 499 15.16 -17.15 -2.81
N GLU A 500 15.82 -16.31 -3.60
CA GLU A 500 17.00 -16.67 -4.38
C GLU A 500 18.27 -16.26 -3.65
N MET A 501 19.20 -17.19 -3.48
CA MET A 501 20.53 -16.94 -2.91
C MET A 501 21.60 -17.24 -3.96
N ILE A 502 22.63 -16.40 -4.00
CA ILE A 502 23.75 -16.53 -4.93
C ILE A 502 25.00 -16.77 -4.09
N PHE A 503 25.48 -18.01 -4.11
CA PHE A 503 26.80 -18.37 -3.59
C PHE A 503 27.72 -18.67 -4.79
N ASP A 504 28.12 -19.93 -4.98
CA ASP A 504 28.81 -20.39 -6.19
C ASP A 504 27.82 -20.64 -7.36
N GLU A 505 26.59 -20.99 -7.03
CA GLU A 505 25.46 -21.14 -7.95
C GLU A 505 24.21 -20.46 -7.37
N VAL A 506 23.20 -20.23 -8.22
CA VAL A 506 21.89 -19.72 -7.77
C VAL A 506 21.12 -20.90 -7.18
N CYS A 507 20.68 -20.77 -5.94
CA CYS A 507 19.78 -21.71 -5.29
C CYS A 507 18.54 -20.99 -4.77
N THR A 508 17.40 -21.66 -4.77
CA THR A 508 16.11 -21.06 -4.43
C THR A 508 15.39 -21.89 -3.38
N TYR A 509 14.84 -21.23 -2.37
CA TYR A 509 14.03 -21.87 -1.34
C TYR A 509 12.82 -22.63 -1.93
N PRO A 510 12.41 -23.75 -1.33
CA PRO A 510 11.30 -24.58 -1.81
C PRO A 510 9.94 -23.97 -1.43
N VAL A 511 9.51 -22.92 -2.14
CA VAL A 511 8.31 -22.12 -1.84
C VAL A 511 7.04 -22.97 -1.67
N GLU A 512 6.86 -24.00 -2.50
CA GLU A 512 5.71 -24.91 -2.38
C GLU A 512 5.70 -25.69 -1.06
N SER A 513 6.85 -26.26 -0.66
CA SER A 513 6.97 -26.96 0.62
C SER A 513 6.79 -25.99 1.80
N ILE A 514 7.37 -24.79 1.72
CA ILE A 514 7.16 -23.73 2.72
C ILE A 514 5.66 -23.42 2.88
N ASN A 515 4.94 -23.20 1.78
CA ASN A 515 3.50 -22.94 1.81
C ASN A 515 2.69 -24.09 2.41
N ASN A 516 3.09 -25.33 2.19
CA ASN A 516 2.36 -26.49 2.67
C ASN A 516 2.65 -26.80 4.15
N ASN A 517 3.86 -26.51 4.62
CA ASN A 517 4.36 -27.05 5.87
C ASN A 517 4.66 -26.01 6.96
N LEU A 518 4.98 -24.77 6.62
CA LEU A 518 5.22 -23.72 7.60
C LEU A 518 3.96 -22.91 7.85
N ASP A 519 3.76 -22.46 9.08
CA ASP A 519 2.74 -21.48 9.43
C ASP A 519 3.11 -20.12 8.83
N TRP A 520 4.38 -19.72 8.94
CA TRP A 520 4.96 -18.57 8.23
C TRP A 520 6.50 -18.61 8.19
N ILE A 521 7.10 -17.72 7.40
CA ILE A 521 8.53 -17.44 7.36
C ILE A 521 8.84 -16.04 7.89
N ASN A 522 9.92 -15.93 8.65
CA ASN A 522 10.52 -14.71 9.15
C ASN A 522 11.62 -14.27 8.17
N ALA A 523 11.27 -13.46 7.18
CA ALA A 523 12.22 -12.98 6.17
C ALA A 523 13.15 -11.90 6.76
N MET A 524 14.44 -12.18 6.83
CA MET A 524 15.44 -11.31 7.45
C MET A 524 15.77 -10.09 6.58
N CYS A 525 14.88 -9.10 6.56
CA CYS A 525 14.97 -7.88 5.74
C CYS A 525 15.99 -6.86 6.26
N TYR A 526 17.20 -7.32 6.55
CA TYR A 526 18.32 -6.58 7.09
C TYR A 526 19.64 -7.26 6.70
N ASP A 527 20.76 -6.70 7.16
CA ASP A 527 22.11 -7.14 6.80
C ASP A 527 22.41 -7.09 5.29
N TYR A 528 21.90 -6.06 4.60
CA TYR A 528 22.26 -5.80 3.20
C TYR A 528 23.72 -5.36 3.03
N HIS A 529 24.21 -4.62 4.02
CA HIS A 529 25.60 -4.19 4.11
C HIS A 529 26.11 -4.37 5.53
N GLY A 530 27.36 -4.83 5.68
CA GLY A 530 27.92 -5.16 6.99
C GLY A 530 29.43 -5.22 7.01
N SER A 531 29.98 -6.04 7.92
CA SER A 531 31.42 -6.10 8.17
C SER A 531 32.25 -6.62 6.98
N TRP A 532 31.60 -7.27 6.02
CA TRP A 532 32.19 -7.71 4.76
C TRP A 532 32.42 -6.56 3.74
N ASP A 533 31.75 -5.42 3.90
CA ASP A 533 31.84 -4.26 2.99
C ASP A 533 32.81 -3.19 3.51
N VAL A 534 34.09 -3.53 3.69
CA VAL A 534 35.05 -2.63 4.37
C VAL A 534 35.43 -1.37 3.58
N GLY A 535 35.10 -1.32 2.29
CA GLY A 535 35.48 -0.24 1.37
C GLY A 535 34.52 0.95 1.31
N ALA A 536 33.26 0.77 1.74
CA ALA A 536 32.25 1.82 1.72
C ALA A 536 31.18 1.58 2.80
N THR A 537 30.58 2.65 3.32
CA THR A 537 29.43 2.57 4.22
C THR A 537 28.20 2.07 3.48
N GLY A 538 27.32 1.31 4.14
CA GLY A 538 26.07 0.86 3.54
C GLY A 538 24.89 0.86 4.52
N THR A 539 23.69 0.74 3.98
CA THR A 539 22.45 0.62 4.75
C THR A 539 22.29 -0.80 5.27
N LEU A 540 22.06 -0.95 6.58
CA LEU A 540 21.80 -2.26 7.19
C LEU A 540 20.49 -2.87 6.66
N ALA A 541 19.43 -2.06 6.61
CA ALA A 541 18.09 -2.49 6.23
C ALA A 541 17.42 -1.36 5.43
N ALA A 542 17.75 -1.20 4.16
CA ALA A 542 17.07 -0.23 3.32
C ALA A 542 15.67 -0.72 2.95
N LEU A 543 14.65 0.11 3.12
CA LEU A 543 13.32 -0.21 2.60
C LEU A 543 13.32 -0.23 1.06
N TYR A 544 13.99 0.75 0.47
CA TYR A 544 14.16 0.92 -0.97
C TYR A 544 15.64 1.06 -1.32
N ASP A 545 16.06 0.53 -2.46
CA ASP A 545 17.40 0.75 -3.01
C ASP A 545 17.29 1.56 -4.31
N PRO A 546 17.66 2.86 -4.32
CA PRO A 546 17.57 3.67 -5.53
C PRO A 546 18.60 3.27 -6.61
N ASN A 547 19.64 2.51 -6.23
CA ASN A 547 20.78 2.20 -7.11
C ASN A 547 20.87 0.72 -7.48
N GLY A 548 19.94 -0.11 -7.00
CA GLY A 548 19.97 -1.55 -7.17
C GLY A 548 18.63 -2.19 -6.81
N ASP A 549 18.71 -3.48 -6.48
CA ASP A 549 17.55 -4.31 -6.09
C ASP A 549 17.84 -5.02 -4.74
N VAL A 550 18.70 -4.44 -3.88
CA VAL A 550 19.03 -4.97 -2.54
C VAL A 550 18.28 -4.16 -1.49
N SER A 551 17.00 -4.49 -1.32
CA SER A 551 16.11 -3.79 -0.39
C SER A 551 15.04 -4.70 0.20
N THR A 552 14.39 -4.21 1.26
CA THR A 552 13.24 -4.88 1.86
C THR A 552 12.09 -5.00 0.88
N SER A 553 11.80 -3.94 0.11
CA SER A 553 10.69 -3.97 -0.86
C SER A 553 10.92 -4.98 -1.97
N ASP A 554 12.15 -5.04 -2.49
CA ASP A 554 12.46 -5.94 -3.59
C ASP A 554 12.49 -7.40 -3.12
N GLY A 555 13.03 -7.67 -1.93
CA GLY A 555 13.06 -9.03 -1.38
C GLY A 555 11.69 -9.59 -1.08
N LEU A 556 10.83 -8.81 -0.42
CA LEU A 556 9.46 -9.23 -0.13
C LEU A 556 8.64 -9.40 -1.41
N GLN A 557 8.79 -8.52 -2.39
CA GLN A 557 8.16 -8.70 -3.70
C GLN A 557 8.68 -9.95 -4.42
N SER A 558 9.98 -10.25 -4.31
CA SER A 558 10.58 -11.46 -4.89
C SER A 558 9.99 -12.75 -4.29
N TRP A 559 9.75 -12.78 -2.98
CA TRP A 559 9.06 -13.89 -2.32
C TRP A 559 7.62 -14.06 -2.85
N ILE A 560 6.88 -12.95 -2.99
CA ILE A 560 5.51 -12.94 -3.53
C ILE A 560 5.51 -13.44 -4.98
N ASP A 561 6.44 -12.97 -5.80
CA ASP A 561 6.56 -13.36 -7.21
C ASP A 561 6.97 -14.84 -7.36
N ALA A 562 7.73 -15.38 -6.40
CA ALA A 562 8.06 -16.80 -6.32
C ALA A 562 6.89 -17.69 -5.84
N GLY A 563 5.77 -17.09 -5.42
CA GLY A 563 4.53 -17.78 -5.09
C GLY A 563 4.32 -18.11 -3.61
N ILE A 564 5.02 -17.44 -2.68
CA ILE A 564 4.69 -17.56 -1.25
C ILE A 564 3.25 -17.09 -1.03
N GLN A 565 2.51 -17.76 -0.15
CA GLN A 565 1.25 -17.23 0.36
C GLN A 565 1.56 -15.95 1.14
N PRO A 566 1.05 -14.77 0.74
CA PRO A 566 1.48 -13.52 1.35
C PRO A 566 1.26 -13.46 2.87
N GLU A 567 0.17 -14.03 3.38
CA GLU A 567 -0.12 -14.15 4.82
C GLU A 567 0.95 -14.94 5.61
N LYS A 568 1.80 -15.70 4.93
CA LYS A 568 2.90 -16.48 5.52
C LYS A 568 4.25 -15.76 5.47
N LEU A 569 4.32 -14.54 4.94
CA LEU A 569 5.55 -13.77 4.83
C LEU A 569 5.61 -12.72 5.94
N ILE A 570 6.62 -12.77 6.82
CA ILE A 570 6.77 -11.83 7.94
C ILE A 570 8.04 -10.99 7.73
N MET A 571 7.92 -9.67 7.75
CA MET A 571 9.03 -8.74 7.50
C MET A 571 9.93 -8.57 8.73
N GLY A 572 11.24 -8.78 8.57
CA GLY A 572 12.23 -8.58 9.62
C GLY A 572 12.66 -7.13 9.81
N LEU A 573 12.82 -6.72 11.07
CA LEU A 573 13.28 -5.38 11.48
C LEU A 573 14.45 -5.50 12.46
N PRO A 574 15.62 -4.90 12.15
CA PRO A 574 16.77 -4.97 13.03
C PRO A 574 16.67 -3.94 14.17
N LEU A 575 17.01 -4.35 15.39
CA LEU A 575 17.20 -3.49 16.56
C LEU A 575 18.70 -3.29 16.87
N TYR A 576 19.49 -3.14 15.83
CA TYR A 576 20.94 -2.89 15.87
C TYR A 576 21.37 -2.06 14.66
N GLY A 577 22.64 -1.67 14.62
CA GLY A 577 23.26 -0.96 13.51
C GLY A 577 24.58 -1.60 13.08
N ARG A 578 24.97 -1.38 11.83
CA ARG A 578 26.27 -1.76 11.27
C ARG A 578 27.18 -0.54 11.17
N THR A 579 28.47 -0.72 11.37
CA THR A 579 29.40 0.40 11.59
C THR A 579 30.65 0.35 10.73
N TRP A 580 31.10 1.54 10.33
CA TRP A 580 32.26 1.74 9.46
C TRP A 580 33.14 2.87 9.97
N LYS A 581 34.41 2.84 9.53
CA LYS A 581 35.36 3.93 9.69
C LYS A 581 35.51 4.68 8.37
N LEU A 582 34.93 5.87 8.30
CA LEU A 582 35.03 6.77 7.16
C LEU A 582 36.49 7.09 6.85
N LYS A 583 36.83 7.08 5.55
CA LYS A 583 38.12 7.55 5.05
C LYS A 583 38.27 9.06 5.22
N ASN A 584 37.17 9.80 5.02
CA ASN A 584 37.09 11.25 5.20
C ASN A 584 35.75 11.60 5.85
N PRO A 585 35.73 12.18 7.07
CA PRO A 585 34.49 12.50 7.77
C PRO A 585 33.63 13.56 7.06
N ALA A 586 34.19 14.32 6.11
CA ALA A 586 33.42 15.26 5.29
C ALA A 586 32.60 14.56 4.18
N VAL A 587 32.85 13.27 3.93
CA VAL A 587 32.09 12.43 2.98
C VAL A 587 31.46 11.31 3.79
N HIS A 588 30.20 11.46 4.15
CA HIS A 588 29.56 10.66 5.21
C HIS A 588 28.18 10.13 4.82
N GLY A 589 27.74 10.32 3.58
CA GLY A 589 26.49 9.72 3.10
C GLY A 589 26.60 8.20 2.99
N ILE A 590 25.48 7.54 2.74
CA ILE A 590 25.46 6.12 2.34
C ILE A 590 26.33 5.95 1.08
N GLY A 591 27.13 4.88 1.03
CA GLY A 591 28.15 4.66 -0.01
C GLY A 591 29.45 5.46 0.17
N ALA A 592 29.64 6.20 1.27
CA ALA A 592 30.87 6.93 1.52
C ALA A 592 32.09 6.00 1.66
N PRO A 593 33.27 6.37 1.13
CA PRO A 593 34.47 5.54 1.25
C PRO A 593 34.87 5.27 2.71
N ALA A 594 35.08 4.00 3.02
CA ALA A 594 35.50 3.51 4.33
C ALA A 594 36.89 2.86 4.28
N VAL A 595 37.53 2.73 5.44
CA VAL A 595 38.86 2.10 5.62
C VAL A 595 38.84 1.00 6.67
N GLY A 596 37.67 0.38 6.88
CA GLY A 596 37.44 -0.67 7.86
C GLY A 596 36.21 -0.44 8.73
N LEU A 597 36.09 -1.26 9.77
CA LEU A 597 34.94 -1.26 10.67
C LEU A 597 34.95 -0.07 11.64
N GLY A 598 33.75 0.35 12.02
CA GLY A 598 33.51 1.40 13.00
C GLY A 598 33.53 0.87 14.44
N PRO A 599 32.95 1.61 15.39
CA PRO A 599 32.79 1.17 16.77
C PRO A 599 31.83 -0.04 16.89
N GLY A 600 31.95 -0.80 17.98
CA GLY A 600 31.11 -1.98 18.22
C GLY A 600 31.86 -3.30 18.05
N ASN A 601 31.17 -4.40 18.34
CA ASN A 601 31.72 -5.75 18.21
C ASN A 601 31.52 -6.23 16.77
N ASP A 602 32.61 -6.56 16.08
CA ASP A 602 32.62 -6.93 14.65
C ASP A 602 31.79 -5.98 13.75
N GLY A 603 31.89 -4.67 14.03
CA GLY A 603 31.16 -3.65 13.26
C GLY A 603 29.64 -3.66 13.49
N ALA A 604 29.16 -4.18 14.62
CA ALA A 604 27.76 -4.12 15.03
C ALA A 604 27.58 -3.46 16.39
N MET A 605 26.47 -2.73 16.56
CA MET A 605 26.07 -2.09 17.81
C MET A 605 24.56 -2.25 18.01
N LEU A 606 24.11 -2.66 19.20
CA LEU A 606 22.68 -2.67 19.53
C LEU A 606 22.09 -1.27 19.42
N TYR A 607 20.80 -1.15 19.11
CA TYR A 607 20.16 0.16 18.97
C TYR A 607 20.32 1.04 20.23
N SER A 608 20.24 0.44 21.43
CA SER A 608 20.55 1.10 22.70
C SER A 608 22.00 1.63 22.81
N GLU A 609 22.96 0.93 22.23
CA GLU A 609 24.36 1.36 22.16
C GLU A 609 24.54 2.48 21.13
N VAL A 610 23.81 2.43 20.01
CA VAL A 610 23.77 3.51 19.01
C VAL A 610 23.23 4.79 19.62
N GLN A 611 22.13 4.71 20.38
CA GLN A 611 21.58 5.85 21.13
C GLN A 611 22.60 6.43 22.11
N THR A 612 23.29 5.56 22.86
CA THR A 612 24.35 5.96 23.79
C THR A 612 25.51 6.62 23.07
N PHE A 613 25.95 6.07 21.93
CA PHE A 613 27.00 6.65 21.10
C PHE A 613 26.60 8.04 20.59
N ASN A 614 25.38 8.18 20.08
CA ASN A 614 24.88 9.44 19.53
C ASN A 614 24.86 10.53 20.60
N ALA A 615 24.33 10.22 21.78
CA ALA A 615 24.28 11.14 22.91
C ALA A 615 25.69 11.52 23.41
N LYS A 616 26.55 10.53 23.65
CA LYS A 616 27.90 10.74 24.21
C LYS A 616 28.81 11.53 23.28
N ASN A 617 28.75 11.25 21.98
CA ASN A 617 29.65 11.83 20.98
C ASN A 617 29.06 13.02 20.23
N LYS A 618 27.83 13.44 20.59
CA LYS A 618 27.07 14.48 19.89
C LYS A 618 27.06 14.22 18.38
N ALA A 619 26.78 12.97 18.01
CA ALA A 619 26.83 12.53 16.62
C ALA A 619 25.78 13.27 15.79
N THR A 620 26.09 13.51 14.51
CA THR A 620 25.10 13.95 13.53
C THR A 620 24.24 12.75 13.16
N VAL A 621 22.93 12.87 13.30
CA VAL A 621 21.95 11.83 12.94
C VAL A 621 21.21 12.29 11.69
N VAL A 622 21.14 11.42 10.69
CA VAL A 622 20.53 11.71 9.40
C VAL A 622 19.51 10.63 9.07
N PHE A 623 18.28 11.07 8.76
CA PHE A 623 17.27 10.22 8.13
C PHE A 623 17.45 10.31 6.61
N ASP A 624 17.81 9.19 5.98
CA ASP A 624 17.95 9.10 4.54
C ASP A 624 16.61 8.69 3.92
N LYS A 625 15.93 9.66 3.28
CA LYS A 625 14.62 9.43 2.65
C LYS A 625 14.65 8.39 1.51
N PRO A 626 15.64 8.41 0.60
CA PRO A 626 15.67 7.44 -0.50
C PRO A 626 15.69 5.99 -0.05
N THR A 627 16.40 5.68 1.03
CA THR A 627 16.50 4.30 1.56
C THR A 627 15.56 4.02 2.73
N VAL A 628 14.90 5.04 3.29
CA VAL A 628 14.09 4.97 4.52
C VAL A 628 14.88 4.29 5.64
N SER A 629 16.04 4.85 5.93
CA SER A 629 16.94 4.35 6.97
C SER A 629 17.63 5.51 7.70
N TYR A 630 18.24 5.21 8.84
CA TYR A 630 19.06 6.18 9.55
C TYR A 630 20.54 5.86 9.39
N TYR A 631 21.34 6.91 9.37
CA TYR A 631 22.74 6.79 9.73
C TYR A 631 23.15 7.90 10.68
N SER A 632 24.20 7.65 11.44
CA SER A 632 24.81 8.63 12.32
C SER A 632 26.33 8.59 12.21
N PHE A 633 26.97 9.74 12.46
CA PHE A 633 28.42 9.80 12.43
C PHE A 633 28.99 10.83 13.41
N SER A 634 30.19 10.53 13.93
CA SER A 634 31.00 11.46 14.73
C SER A 634 32.48 11.21 14.46
N GLY A 635 33.18 12.24 13.98
CA GLY A 635 34.51 12.07 13.41
C GLY A 635 34.48 11.03 12.28
N THR A 636 35.37 10.05 12.32
CA THR A 636 35.42 8.98 11.32
C THR A 636 34.47 7.81 11.62
N SER A 637 33.80 7.78 12.75
CA SER A 637 32.87 6.70 13.09
C SER A 637 31.52 6.93 12.41
N TRP A 638 31.01 5.92 11.71
CA TRP A 638 29.73 5.94 11.00
C TRP A 638 28.92 4.69 11.36
N ILE A 639 27.61 4.85 11.54
CA ILE A 639 26.69 3.80 11.99
C ILE A 639 25.40 3.90 11.17
N GLY A 640 25.03 2.84 10.44
CA GLY A 640 23.74 2.72 9.74
C GLY A 640 22.79 1.81 10.52
N TYR A 641 21.55 2.23 10.72
CA TYR A 641 20.59 1.59 11.61
C TYR A 641 19.13 2.01 11.31
N ASP A 642 18.17 1.42 12.01
CA ASP A 642 16.77 1.87 12.02
C ASP A 642 16.43 2.65 13.28
N ASP A 643 15.59 3.69 13.13
CA ASP A 643 15.03 4.46 14.24
C ASP A 643 13.50 4.58 14.07
N VAL A 644 12.84 5.24 15.02
CA VAL A 644 11.37 5.34 15.10
C VAL A 644 10.72 5.71 13.77
N ALA A 645 11.25 6.71 13.05
CA ALA A 645 10.63 7.15 11.80
C ALA A 645 10.84 6.17 10.63
N SER A 646 11.98 5.47 10.56
CA SER A 646 12.19 4.46 9.52
C SER A 646 11.36 3.22 9.81
N VAL A 647 11.28 2.78 11.06
CA VAL A 647 10.41 1.66 11.46
C VAL A 647 8.94 1.98 11.22
N LYS A 648 8.47 3.19 11.58
CA LYS A 648 7.11 3.64 11.26
C LYS A 648 6.80 3.47 9.76
N GLN A 649 7.68 3.96 8.89
CA GLN A 649 7.47 3.86 7.44
C GLN A 649 7.55 2.42 6.93
N LYS A 650 8.41 1.58 7.50
CA LYS A 650 8.49 0.16 7.16
C LYS A 650 7.25 -0.61 7.61
N ILE A 651 6.70 -0.31 8.78
CA ILE A 651 5.43 -0.90 9.24
C ILE A 651 4.27 -0.45 8.35
N GLN A 652 4.25 0.81 7.93
CA GLN A 652 3.28 1.30 6.95
C GLN A 652 3.45 0.60 5.60
N TYR A 653 4.69 0.33 5.18
CA TYR A 653 4.97 -0.48 4.00
C TYR A 653 4.50 -1.93 4.16
N ALA A 654 4.79 -2.59 5.28
CA ALA A 654 4.30 -3.94 5.58
C ALA A 654 2.77 -4.01 5.48
N LYS A 655 2.05 -2.97 5.92
CA LYS A 655 0.59 -2.85 5.76
C LYS A 655 0.15 -2.60 4.32
N SER A 656 1.02 -2.01 3.50
CA SER A 656 0.73 -1.73 2.09
C SER A 656 0.71 -2.98 1.21
N ILE A 657 1.44 -4.00 1.61
CA ILE A 657 1.58 -5.26 0.88
C ILE A 657 0.87 -6.39 1.66
N PRO A 658 0.42 -7.47 1.00
CA PRO A 658 -0.44 -8.47 1.63
C PRO A 658 0.29 -9.42 2.59
N ILE A 659 1.30 -8.95 3.33
CA ILE A 659 2.14 -9.82 4.17
C ILE A 659 1.52 -10.08 5.56
N GLY A 660 1.95 -11.16 6.24
CA GLY A 660 1.36 -11.64 7.49
C GLY A 660 1.73 -10.86 8.76
N GLY A 661 2.74 -9.98 8.69
CA GLY A 661 3.19 -9.19 9.83
C GLY A 661 4.67 -8.82 9.78
N TYR A 662 5.25 -8.62 10.96
CA TYR A 662 6.65 -8.22 11.13
C TYR A 662 7.27 -8.83 12.38
N PHE A 663 8.60 -8.90 12.44
CA PHE A 663 9.34 -9.35 13.63
C PHE A 663 10.58 -8.51 13.90
N PHE A 664 11.07 -8.53 15.14
CA PHE A 664 12.28 -7.81 15.55
C PHE A 664 13.46 -8.73 15.90
N TRP A 665 14.64 -8.38 15.39
CA TRP A 665 15.93 -9.03 15.72
C TRP A 665 16.92 -8.02 16.36
N THR A 666 17.28 -8.13 17.64
CA THR A 666 16.60 -8.84 18.71
C THR A 666 16.05 -7.84 19.73
N ILE A 667 15.02 -8.22 20.49
CA ILE A 667 14.25 -7.30 21.34
C ILE A 667 15.08 -6.60 22.42
N VAL A 668 16.23 -7.15 22.78
CA VAL A 668 17.17 -6.53 23.74
C VAL A 668 17.87 -5.28 23.20
N GLY A 669 17.78 -5.02 21.89
CA GLY A 669 18.27 -3.81 21.27
C GLY A 669 17.46 -2.56 21.63
N ASP A 670 16.18 -2.72 21.98
CA ASP A 670 15.23 -1.63 22.28
C ASP A 670 14.86 -1.57 23.77
N LEU A 671 15.84 -1.25 24.63
CA LEU A 671 15.68 -1.31 26.09
C LEU A 671 14.54 -0.45 26.66
N ASN A 672 14.08 0.57 25.93
CA ASN A 672 12.98 1.45 26.33
C ASN A 672 11.70 1.21 25.52
N TRP A 673 11.66 0.15 24.71
CA TRP A 673 10.54 -0.20 23.83
C TRP A 673 10.10 0.91 22.88
N LYS A 674 10.98 1.84 22.52
CA LYS A 674 10.63 3.01 21.72
C LYS A 674 10.26 2.61 20.30
N ILE A 675 10.99 1.66 19.74
CA ILE A 675 10.77 1.12 18.40
C ILE A 675 9.58 0.15 18.42
N SER A 676 9.55 -0.76 19.39
CA SER A 676 8.45 -1.74 19.51
C SER A 676 7.11 -1.07 19.79
N GLN A 677 7.07 -0.05 20.64
CA GLN A 677 5.85 0.74 20.91
C GLN A 677 5.37 1.49 19.66
N GLU A 678 6.28 2.14 18.92
CA GLU A 678 5.91 2.82 17.69
C GLU A 678 5.28 1.84 16.69
N ALA A 679 5.88 0.67 16.49
CA ALA A 679 5.37 -0.33 15.56
C ALA A 679 3.95 -0.78 15.93
N VAL A 680 3.68 -1.05 17.21
CA VAL A 680 2.35 -1.41 17.69
C VAL A 680 1.36 -0.24 17.64
N THR A 681 1.81 0.99 17.90
CA THR A 681 0.95 2.19 17.79
C THR A 681 0.49 2.45 16.36
N GLN A 682 1.31 2.07 15.37
CA GLN A 682 0.85 2.12 13.99
C GLN A 682 -0.25 1.08 13.70
N ASP A 683 -0.36 -0.01 14.49
CA ASP A 683 -1.34 -1.10 14.29
C ASP A 683 -2.73 -0.81 14.84
N ILE A 684 -3.02 0.44 15.26
CA ILE A 684 -4.34 0.83 15.77
C ILE A 684 -5.36 0.87 14.62
N TYR A 685 -5.78 -0.31 14.19
CA TYR A 685 -7.11 -0.61 13.66
C TYR A 685 -7.97 -1.30 14.74
N ASP A 686 -7.44 -1.51 15.94
CA ASP A 686 -8.11 -2.20 17.07
C ASP A 686 -8.66 -1.26 18.16
N GLN A 687 -8.53 0.06 18.03
CA GLN A 687 -9.19 1.01 18.94
C GLN A 687 -9.71 2.24 18.20
N GLU A 688 -10.95 2.16 17.72
CA GLU A 688 -11.85 3.30 17.58
C GLU A 688 -13.29 2.79 17.41
N GLU A 689 -13.83 2.17 18.47
CA GLU A 689 -15.29 2.12 18.74
C GLU A 689 -15.63 1.63 20.17
N ALA A 690 -14.73 1.82 21.14
CA ALA A 690 -15.00 1.48 22.53
C ALA A 690 -14.26 2.44 23.46
N CYS A 691 -14.79 3.67 23.59
CA CYS A 691 -14.71 4.54 24.78
C CYS A 691 -15.20 5.93 24.39
N GLU A 692 -16.51 6.15 24.33
CA GLU A 692 -17.12 7.46 24.68
C GLU A 692 -18.65 7.44 24.90
N GLU A 693 -19.30 6.27 25.06
CA GLU A 693 -20.74 6.23 25.40
C GLU A 693 -21.06 5.84 26.85
N ASP A 694 -20.11 5.40 27.68
CA ASP A 694 -20.42 4.91 29.05
C ASP A 694 -20.19 5.92 30.20
N GLU A 695 -19.78 7.16 29.93
CA GLU A 695 -19.67 8.20 30.98
C GLU A 695 -20.73 9.32 30.90
N ALA A 696 -21.59 9.33 29.88
CA ALA A 696 -22.67 10.33 29.74
C ALA A 696 -24.03 9.87 30.32
N GLU A 697 -24.24 8.57 30.54
CA GLU A 697 -25.53 8.04 31.03
C GLU A 697 -25.61 7.78 32.56
N GLN A 698 -24.52 7.99 33.30
CA GLN A 698 -24.54 7.94 34.79
C GLN A 698 -24.62 9.32 35.46
N ALA A 699 -24.65 10.42 34.70
CA ALA A 699 -24.72 11.77 35.26
C ALA A 699 -26.15 12.38 35.34
N TYR A 700 -27.19 11.68 34.88
CA TYR A 700 -28.57 12.20 34.84
C TYR A 700 -29.63 11.43 35.64
N SER A 701 -29.24 10.52 36.56
CA SER A 701 -30.21 9.76 37.39
C SER A 701 -30.08 9.92 38.91
N SER A 702 -29.36 10.94 39.42
CA SER A 702 -29.17 11.12 40.88
C SER A 702 -29.56 12.49 41.45
N LEU A 703 -30.49 13.22 40.83
CA LEU A 703 -31.09 14.42 41.42
C LEU A 703 -32.62 14.38 41.34
N ASP A 704 -33.22 13.41 42.03
CA ASP A 704 -34.59 13.57 42.55
C ASP A 704 -34.82 12.63 43.75
N SER A 705 -34.39 13.09 44.92
CA SER A 705 -34.97 12.74 46.23
C SER A 705 -34.23 13.50 47.34
N HIS A 706 -34.73 14.67 47.70
CA HIS A 706 -35.20 14.95 49.06
C HIS A 706 -35.75 16.38 49.16
N GLU A 707 -36.96 16.44 49.70
CA GLU A 707 -37.79 17.59 50.02
C GLU A 707 -37.13 18.56 51.00
N ASP A 708 -37.27 19.87 50.75
CA ASP A 708 -37.84 20.87 51.68
C ASP A 708 -38.15 22.19 50.95
#